data_AF-A0A972LT61-F1
#
_entry.id   AF-A0A972LT61-F1
#
_cell.length_a   1.000
_cell.length_b   1.000
_cell.length_c   1.000
_cell.angle_alpha   90.00
_cell.angle_beta   90.00
_cell.angle_gamma   90.00
#
_symmetry.space_group_name_H-M   'P 1'
#
loop_
_entity.id
_entity.type
_entity.pdbx_description
1 polymer ?
#
loop_
_entity_poly.entity_id
_entity_poly.type
_entity_poly.pdbx_seq_one_letter_code
_entity_poly.pdbx_strand_id
1 'polypeptide(L)'
;MRAAPRTEAFVGQPFGVASVTIDVLRGEPLLPLSDERFTLLEANGRALYPVLKQQPVRKLLRGLLGKEAPRKVTLYYLFLGELPFDLSPFTPHEQGVHVKPLRDAAGHRRLLLEWWQQYTKRYEGLLKDRAYPPVAENFLIASLSRRLNLPMPKPRRGLFNRNEGKEDALSYLFVNEAHRLRIDREMLREEPLEQSKQVALSEPIAWPQKDSNNNNDEEKLEDVRVEPLASHVPAECFYLRFGNFTNYLWFRDLNKKWQGDLGNMILRRGIKRGAGDRIQQQLSLRENALAKILGPQVIADAAIIGLDPYIEQGAAIGILFQAKNEVLLAADMMRQRREALTKFDEAKEQTIEVGGQSVSLVSTPDGRVRSYYVKHDGFHLVTTSHTLVERFLQAGQGDRSLASLPSFRRFRQHFPLERNDTIAAFVSEEFWKNLCSPHYFVENLRRLRSSRESLLLELAGYAAHCEGVAGQAAEELIAADILPSRFATRIDGSELQAIAGGYLDSLRGARGYFVPISDMPSNDVTVKEAANFQHFKEVLQKGLGELPPLSAAVHRAPGEAGAPETISVDIYVQGSLRQKLGTVGTWLGQPAEKNLQPVSGDLLAIEAVVDFPTPLAGDDGSEHHLFGALRDFRSPFVVKNGAIQPGAGPAELVRGYLGAWPKPGLLTWLTGAEEAEGVEPQPIGPNMWQAKQEDFLLLSFKPEVIEQVLPQLALQPAERTGQLWVRLEDLTGTQMAENVNALGYMRTRETSVAGSRMMNSLANQLHLPRDQCREVAERLVDGTFVCPLGGKYQLYAPERGLETWISSALPEQNRFMLNEVPEDYRLPMLNWFRGLTGNLRLDEQALRVHLEIKMTEAALP
;
A
#
# COMPACT_ATOMS: atom_id res chain seq x y z
N MET A 1 -37.16 20.25 -27.88
CA MET A 1 -38.14 20.43 -26.79
C MET A 1 -37.55 19.79 -25.54
N ARG A 2 -37.25 20.57 -24.49
CA ARG A 2 -36.75 20.05 -23.20
C ARG A 2 -37.92 19.42 -22.44
N ALA A 3 -37.75 18.21 -21.92
CA ALA A 3 -38.72 17.67 -20.97
C ALA A 3 -38.54 18.41 -19.63
N ALA A 4 -39.63 18.78 -18.96
CA ALA A 4 -39.52 19.35 -17.62
C ALA A 4 -38.82 18.35 -16.67
N PRO A 5 -37.93 18.81 -15.78
CA PRO A 5 -37.28 17.95 -14.80
C PRO A 5 -38.36 17.27 -13.94
N ARG A 6 -38.21 15.96 -13.70
CA ARG A 6 -39.15 15.20 -12.85
C ARG A 6 -38.58 15.13 -11.44
N THR A 7 -39.32 15.64 -10.47
CA THR A 7 -38.94 15.66 -9.05
C THR A 7 -39.91 14.84 -8.21
N GLU A 8 -39.39 14.04 -7.29
CA GLU A 8 -40.14 13.42 -6.20
C GLU A 8 -39.45 13.83 -4.89
N ALA A 9 -40.17 14.39 -3.93
CA ALA A 9 -39.60 14.84 -2.65
C ALA A 9 -40.60 14.61 -1.52
N PHE A 10 -40.16 13.93 -0.44
CA PHE A 10 -40.99 13.60 0.70
C PHE A 10 -40.33 14.05 2.00
N VAL A 11 -41.10 14.72 2.86
CA VAL A 11 -40.66 15.16 4.20
C VAL A 11 -40.49 13.95 5.12
N GLY A 12 -39.49 13.97 6.00
CA GLY A 12 -39.29 12.97 7.04
C GLY A 12 -38.34 13.44 8.14
N GLN A 13 -38.13 12.57 9.13
CA GLN A 13 -37.25 12.79 10.28
C GLN A 13 -36.25 11.61 10.38
N PRO A 14 -34.94 11.86 10.57
CA PRO A 14 -34.30 13.17 10.68
C PRO A 14 -34.18 13.93 9.35
N PHE A 15 -34.35 13.26 8.21
CA PHE A 15 -34.27 13.88 6.88
C PHE A 15 -35.51 13.62 6.02
N GLY A 16 -35.84 14.60 5.18
CA GLY A 16 -36.58 14.36 3.95
C GLY A 16 -35.71 13.62 2.92
N VAL A 17 -36.35 12.99 1.94
CA VAL A 17 -35.66 12.32 0.82
C VAL A 17 -36.26 12.76 -0.50
N ALA A 18 -35.40 12.99 -1.49
CA ALA A 18 -35.82 13.45 -2.80
C ALA A 18 -35.03 12.81 -3.94
N SER A 19 -35.60 12.89 -5.13
CA SER A 19 -34.94 12.54 -6.39
C SER A 19 -35.28 13.56 -7.47
N VAL A 20 -34.32 13.81 -8.35
CA VAL A 20 -34.48 14.66 -9.53
C VAL A 20 -33.98 13.90 -10.75
N THR A 21 -34.83 13.80 -11.78
CA THR A 21 -34.47 13.24 -13.09
C THR A 21 -34.42 14.35 -14.12
N ILE A 22 -33.25 14.51 -14.75
CA ILE A 22 -32.96 15.62 -15.66
C ILE A 22 -32.21 15.14 -16.91
N ASP A 23 -32.36 15.91 -18.00
CA ASP A 23 -31.68 15.63 -19.26
C ASP A 23 -30.19 16.02 -19.17
N VAL A 24 -29.30 15.19 -19.73
CA VAL A 24 -27.88 15.54 -19.89
C VAL A 24 -27.75 16.41 -21.13
N LEU A 25 -27.20 17.63 -20.99
CA LEU A 25 -27.08 18.58 -22.09
C LEU A 25 -26.08 18.07 -23.14
N ARG A 26 -26.44 18.17 -24.43
CA ARG A 26 -25.63 17.71 -25.56
C ARG A 26 -24.55 18.73 -25.93
N GLY A 27 -23.34 18.26 -26.23
CA GLY A 27 -22.23 19.07 -26.77
C GLY A 27 -20.83 18.66 -26.32
N GLU A 28 -20.71 17.84 -25.26
CA GLU A 28 -19.44 17.48 -24.62
C GLU A 28 -19.11 15.98 -24.75
N PRO A 29 -17.83 15.57 -24.56
CA PRO A 29 -17.45 14.16 -24.47
C PRO A 29 -18.30 13.41 -23.45
N LEU A 30 -18.65 12.17 -23.77
CA LEU A 30 -19.35 11.25 -22.85
C LEU A 30 -18.62 11.26 -21.51
N LEU A 31 -19.28 11.72 -20.44
CA LEU A 31 -18.71 11.65 -19.10
C LEU A 31 -19.09 10.33 -18.44
N PRO A 32 -18.19 9.70 -17.67
CA PRO A 32 -18.57 8.52 -16.92
C PRO A 32 -19.59 8.93 -15.85
N LEU A 33 -20.62 8.10 -15.63
CA LEU A 33 -21.63 8.31 -14.58
C LEU A 33 -21.04 8.26 -13.15
N SER A 34 -19.74 8.00 -13.01
CA SER A 34 -18.99 8.08 -11.76
C SER A 34 -18.26 9.42 -11.58
N ASP A 35 -18.44 10.40 -12.48
CA ASP A 35 -17.82 11.72 -12.39
C ASP A 35 -18.44 12.58 -11.28
N GLU A 36 -17.60 13.18 -10.44
CA GLU A 36 -18.01 13.99 -9.28
C GLU A 36 -18.70 15.32 -9.68
N ARG A 37 -18.70 15.70 -10.96
CA ARG A 37 -19.47 16.86 -11.44
C ARG A 37 -20.98 16.57 -11.54
N PHE A 38 -21.38 15.30 -11.56
CA PHE A 38 -22.80 14.94 -11.42
C PHE A 38 -23.22 15.06 -9.97
N THR A 39 -23.61 16.28 -9.58
CA THR A 39 -24.00 16.63 -8.22
C THR A 39 -25.14 17.64 -8.23
N LEU A 40 -25.53 18.14 -7.06
CA LEU A 40 -26.54 19.17 -6.86
C LEU A 40 -26.11 20.11 -5.74
N LEU A 41 -26.50 21.38 -5.85
CA LEU A 41 -26.33 22.39 -4.82
C LEU A 41 -27.68 23.03 -4.49
N GLU A 42 -27.83 23.51 -3.26
CA GLU A 42 -28.96 24.32 -2.79
C GLU A 42 -28.38 25.51 -2.02
N ALA A 43 -28.94 26.70 -2.22
CA ALA A 43 -28.33 27.96 -1.75
C ALA A 43 -28.14 28.04 -0.22
N ASN A 44 -29.00 27.36 0.54
CA ASN A 44 -28.97 27.32 2.01
C ASN A 44 -28.38 25.99 2.54
N GLY A 45 -27.77 25.17 1.68
CA GLY A 45 -27.18 23.88 2.06
C GLY A 45 -28.20 22.80 2.47
N ARG A 46 -29.49 22.96 2.13
CA ARG A 46 -30.54 22.04 2.58
C ARG A 46 -30.50 20.66 1.94
N ALA A 47 -29.84 20.50 0.79
CA ALA A 47 -29.76 19.23 0.06
C ALA A 47 -28.44 18.52 0.38
N LEU A 48 -28.52 17.30 0.90
CA LEU A 48 -27.41 16.56 1.52
C LEU A 48 -27.18 15.21 0.84
N TYR A 49 -25.94 14.72 0.91
CA TYR A 49 -25.57 13.35 0.52
C TYR A 49 -26.06 12.91 -0.87
N PRO A 50 -25.75 13.69 -1.92
CA PRO A 50 -26.23 13.39 -3.26
C PRO A 50 -25.58 12.12 -3.82
N VAL A 51 -26.37 11.32 -4.52
CA VAL A 51 -25.88 10.14 -5.24
C VAL A 51 -26.60 9.93 -6.56
N LEU A 52 -25.82 9.58 -7.57
CA LEU A 52 -26.33 9.27 -8.89
C LEU A 52 -26.82 7.82 -8.99
N LYS A 53 -27.96 7.62 -9.66
CA LYS A 53 -28.50 6.30 -9.97
C LYS A 53 -27.56 5.52 -10.89
N GLN A 54 -26.96 4.45 -10.38
CA GLN A 54 -26.17 3.54 -11.20
C GLN A 54 -27.09 2.62 -12.02
N GLN A 55 -26.90 2.59 -13.35
CA GLN A 55 -27.58 1.62 -14.21
C GLN A 55 -26.83 0.27 -14.24
N PRO A 56 -27.54 -0.87 -14.33
CA PRO A 56 -26.88 -2.17 -14.38
C PRO A 56 -25.96 -2.30 -15.60
N VAL A 57 -24.79 -2.90 -15.39
CA VAL A 57 -23.69 -3.08 -16.37
C VAL A 57 -24.15 -3.66 -17.71
N ARG A 58 -25.21 -4.50 -17.74
CA ARG A 58 -25.80 -5.02 -18.98
C ARG A 58 -26.44 -3.96 -19.90
N LYS A 59 -26.95 -2.84 -19.35
CA LYS A 59 -27.38 -1.67 -20.14
C LYS A 59 -26.19 -0.80 -20.57
N LEU A 60 -25.14 -0.75 -19.76
CA LEU A 60 -23.87 -0.11 -20.11
C LEU A 60 -23.22 -0.79 -21.32
N LEU A 61 -23.23 -2.14 -21.38
CA LEU A 61 -22.75 -2.91 -22.54
C LEU A 61 -23.54 -2.66 -23.84
N ARG A 62 -24.84 -2.31 -23.75
CA ARG A 62 -25.63 -1.87 -24.92
C ARG A 62 -25.32 -0.42 -25.33
N GLY A 63 -24.94 0.45 -24.38
CA GLY A 63 -24.43 1.81 -24.69
C GLY A 63 -22.99 1.81 -25.21
N LEU A 64 -22.16 0.85 -24.76
CA LEU A 64 -20.77 0.63 -25.19
C LEU A 64 -20.64 0.18 -26.66
N LEU A 65 -21.75 -0.24 -27.29
CA LEU A 65 -21.86 -0.52 -28.74
C LEU A 65 -22.17 0.74 -29.58
N GLY A 66 -21.96 1.95 -29.04
CA GLY A 66 -21.98 3.19 -29.81
C GLY A 66 -23.36 3.76 -30.13
N LYS A 67 -24.40 3.41 -29.35
CA LYS A 67 -25.73 4.05 -29.49
C LYS A 67 -26.31 4.42 -28.12
N GLU A 68 -26.16 5.70 -27.80
CA GLU A 68 -26.84 6.50 -26.76
C GLU A 68 -26.08 6.74 -25.45
N ALA A 69 -25.50 7.94 -25.34
CA ALA A 69 -25.25 8.62 -24.07
C ALA A 69 -26.53 8.58 -23.19
N PRO A 70 -26.42 8.52 -21.85
CA PRO A 70 -27.59 8.60 -20.98
C PRO A 70 -28.34 9.91 -21.27
N ARG A 71 -29.50 9.81 -21.94
CA ARG A 71 -30.34 10.98 -22.27
C ARG A 71 -30.90 11.64 -21.01
N LYS A 72 -30.99 10.89 -19.91
CA LYS A 72 -31.50 11.30 -18.60
C LYS A 72 -30.67 10.69 -17.48
N VAL A 73 -30.42 11.48 -16.45
CA VAL A 73 -29.77 11.07 -15.21
C VAL A 73 -30.71 11.31 -14.03
N THR A 74 -30.67 10.43 -13.02
CA THR A 74 -31.45 10.56 -11.79
C THR A 74 -30.50 10.70 -10.62
N LEU A 75 -30.58 11.82 -9.91
CA LEU A 75 -29.89 12.07 -8.65
C LEU A 75 -30.86 11.84 -7.50
N TYR A 76 -30.41 11.14 -6.45
CA TYR A 76 -31.11 11.01 -5.18
C TYR A 76 -30.34 11.79 -4.12
N TYR A 77 -31.04 12.37 -3.14
CA TYR A 77 -30.43 13.14 -2.05
C TYR A 77 -31.35 13.18 -0.82
N LEU A 78 -30.77 13.46 0.35
CA LEU A 78 -31.51 13.78 1.56
C LEU A 78 -31.70 15.29 1.67
N PHE A 79 -32.68 15.77 2.43
CA PHE A 79 -32.81 17.21 2.67
C PHE A 79 -33.36 17.59 4.05
N LEU A 80 -33.08 18.83 4.46
CA LEU A 80 -33.54 19.42 5.71
C LEU A 80 -34.76 20.33 5.51
N GLY A 81 -35.64 20.36 6.52
CA GLY A 81 -36.82 21.22 6.56
C GLY A 81 -37.97 20.76 5.67
N GLU A 82 -39.08 21.50 5.70
CA GLU A 82 -40.33 21.10 5.03
C GLU A 82 -40.77 22.06 3.92
N LEU A 83 -40.19 23.26 3.87
CA LEU A 83 -40.55 24.30 2.90
C LEU A 83 -40.01 23.97 1.50
N PRO A 84 -40.67 24.41 0.42
CA PRO A 84 -40.10 24.39 -0.92
C PRO A 84 -38.72 25.05 -0.99
N PHE A 85 -37.89 24.63 -1.94
CA PHE A 85 -36.55 25.17 -2.18
C PHE A 85 -36.14 25.06 -3.65
N ASP A 86 -35.14 25.84 -4.03
CA ASP A 86 -34.59 25.84 -5.38
C ASP A 86 -33.27 25.07 -5.40
N LEU A 87 -33.18 24.10 -6.31
CA LEU A 87 -32.05 23.21 -6.48
C LEU A 87 -31.32 23.52 -7.79
N SER A 88 -30.00 23.44 -7.75
CA SER A 88 -29.10 23.54 -8.90
C SER A 88 -28.41 22.19 -9.17
N PRO A 89 -29.05 21.22 -9.84
CA PRO A 89 -28.37 20.04 -10.37
C PRO A 89 -27.35 20.40 -11.46
N PHE A 90 -26.19 19.76 -11.38
CA PHE A 90 -25.09 19.87 -12.34
C PHE A 90 -24.99 18.59 -13.16
N THR A 91 -25.28 18.66 -14.47
CA THR A 91 -25.25 17.48 -15.36
C THR A 91 -24.75 17.77 -16.78
N PRO A 92 -23.52 18.27 -17.00
CA PRO A 92 -22.55 18.83 -16.05
C PRO A 92 -22.71 20.34 -15.82
N HIS A 93 -23.61 20.99 -16.58
CA HIS A 93 -23.97 22.39 -16.39
C HIS A 93 -25.10 22.53 -15.38
N GLU A 94 -25.18 23.70 -14.76
CA GLU A 94 -26.26 24.06 -13.86
C GLU A 94 -27.60 24.08 -14.59
N GLN A 95 -28.60 23.46 -13.98
CA GLN A 95 -30.00 23.57 -14.39
C GLN A 95 -30.84 23.88 -13.15
N GLY A 96 -31.68 24.90 -13.18
CA GLY A 96 -32.55 25.24 -12.05
C GLY A 96 -33.75 24.31 -11.94
N VAL A 97 -34.05 23.83 -10.72
CA VAL A 97 -35.18 22.97 -10.41
C VAL A 97 -35.86 23.41 -9.12
N HIS A 98 -37.14 23.76 -9.18
CA HIS A 98 -37.93 24.08 -7.99
C HIS A 98 -38.53 22.81 -7.38
N VAL A 99 -38.27 22.55 -6.10
CA VAL A 99 -38.68 21.32 -5.40
C VAL A 99 -39.77 21.64 -4.36
N LYS A 100 -40.87 20.89 -4.41
CA LYS A 100 -41.98 20.98 -3.46
C LYS A 100 -42.12 19.67 -2.67
N PRO A 101 -41.64 19.61 -1.42
CA PRO A 101 -41.79 18.43 -0.57
C PRO A 101 -43.25 18.09 -0.26
N LEU A 102 -43.57 16.79 -0.23
CA LEU A 102 -44.88 16.27 0.14
C LEU A 102 -44.80 15.48 1.45
N ARG A 103 -45.90 15.43 2.20
CA ARG A 103 -46.03 14.56 3.38
C ARG A 103 -46.67 13.24 2.97
N ASP A 104 -45.85 12.23 2.71
CA ASP A 104 -46.26 10.85 2.42
C ASP A 104 -45.23 9.87 2.99
N ALA A 105 -45.60 9.16 4.05
CA ALA A 105 -44.72 8.24 4.75
C ALA A 105 -44.35 6.99 3.92
N ALA A 106 -45.25 6.52 3.06
CA ALA A 106 -44.99 5.38 2.19
C ALA A 106 -44.04 5.77 1.05
N GLY A 107 -44.29 6.94 0.44
CA GLY A 107 -43.42 7.57 -0.54
C GLY A 107 -42.02 7.83 0.03
N HIS A 108 -41.93 8.41 1.22
CA HIS A 108 -40.67 8.64 1.94
C HIS A 108 -39.90 7.33 2.14
N ARG A 109 -40.51 6.31 2.73
CA ARG A 109 -39.83 5.03 3.00
C ARG A 109 -39.31 4.36 1.72
N ARG A 110 -40.12 4.34 0.65
CA ARG A 110 -39.71 3.80 -0.65
C ARG A 110 -38.49 4.55 -1.19
N LEU A 111 -38.56 5.88 -1.23
CA LEU A 111 -37.51 6.70 -1.83
C LEU A 111 -36.23 6.69 -0.99
N LEU A 112 -36.34 6.59 0.34
CA LEU A 112 -35.21 6.42 1.25
C LEU A 112 -34.46 5.11 0.98
N LEU A 113 -35.18 3.99 0.78
CA LEU A 113 -34.56 2.72 0.43
C LEU A 113 -33.92 2.75 -0.96
N GLU A 114 -34.51 3.47 -1.92
CA GLU A 114 -33.90 3.68 -3.24
C GLU A 114 -32.60 4.50 -3.13
N TRP A 115 -32.62 5.62 -2.41
CA TRP A 115 -31.42 6.42 -2.13
C TRP A 115 -30.35 5.57 -1.46
N TRP A 116 -30.68 4.84 -0.39
CA TRP A 116 -29.74 3.98 0.34
C TRP A 116 -29.11 2.92 -0.56
N GLN A 117 -29.92 2.31 -1.44
CA GLN A 117 -29.44 1.33 -2.40
C GLN A 117 -28.42 1.94 -3.37
N GLN A 118 -28.64 3.15 -3.88
CA GLN A 118 -27.69 3.82 -4.77
C GLN A 118 -26.44 4.29 -4.03
N TYR A 119 -26.62 4.85 -2.82
CA TYR A 119 -25.54 5.30 -1.94
C TYR A 119 -24.59 4.15 -1.59
N THR A 120 -25.16 3.00 -1.20
CA THR A 120 -24.44 1.74 -0.98
C THR A 120 -23.70 1.27 -2.23
N LYS A 121 -24.34 1.28 -3.41
CA LYS A 121 -23.68 0.84 -4.66
C LYS A 121 -22.48 1.71 -5.02
N ARG A 122 -22.55 3.03 -4.80
CA ARG A 122 -21.41 3.94 -4.97
C ARG A 122 -20.27 3.53 -4.05
N TYR A 123 -20.55 3.32 -2.77
CA TYR A 123 -19.56 2.89 -1.78
C TYR A 123 -18.94 1.51 -2.11
N GLU A 124 -19.76 0.50 -2.46
CA GLU A 124 -19.27 -0.81 -2.90
C GLU A 124 -18.38 -0.71 -4.16
N GLY A 125 -18.72 0.19 -5.08
CA GLY A 125 -17.92 0.50 -6.25
C GLY A 125 -16.53 1.02 -5.88
N LEU A 126 -16.45 1.97 -4.94
CA LEU A 126 -15.19 2.52 -4.44
C LEU A 126 -14.33 1.47 -3.71
N LEU A 127 -14.95 0.50 -3.02
CA LEU A 127 -14.21 -0.59 -2.37
C LEU A 127 -13.59 -1.57 -3.38
N LYS A 128 -14.29 -1.84 -4.48
CA LYS A 128 -13.87 -2.77 -5.54
C LYS A 128 -12.82 -2.16 -6.46
N ASP A 129 -13.07 -0.95 -6.93
CA ASP A 129 -12.15 -0.18 -7.75
C ASP A 129 -11.78 1.08 -6.99
N ARG A 130 -10.69 0.98 -6.22
CA ARG A 130 -10.25 2.03 -5.30
C ARG A 130 -9.68 3.22 -6.05
N ALA A 131 -10.57 4.01 -6.62
CA ALA A 131 -10.26 5.25 -7.30
C ALA A 131 -9.54 6.23 -6.37
N TYR A 132 -9.83 6.23 -5.06
CA TYR A 132 -9.15 6.99 -4.01
C TYR A 132 -9.47 6.39 -2.62
N PRO A 133 -8.80 6.78 -1.52
CA PRO A 133 -9.14 6.33 -0.16
C PRO A 133 -10.55 6.81 0.25
N PRO A 134 -11.54 5.93 0.44
CA PRO A 134 -12.94 6.33 0.66
C PRO A 134 -13.22 6.67 2.14
N VAL A 135 -12.40 7.55 2.74
CA VAL A 135 -12.43 7.82 4.19
C VAL A 135 -13.72 8.53 4.59
N ALA A 136 -14.11 9.57 3.84
CA ALA A 136 -15.35 10.31 4.09
C ALA A 136 -16.59 9.46 3.81
N GLU A 137 -16.60 8.71 2.70
CA GLU A 137 -17.71 7.83 2.35
C GLU A 137 -17.90 6.70 3.36
N ASN A 138 -16.80 6.16 3.90
CA ASN A 138 -16.84 5.14 4.95
C ASN A 138 -17.45 5.69 6.26
N PHE A 139 -17.08 6.91 6.66
CA PHE A 139 -17.68 7.60 7.80
C PHE A 139 -19.19 7.83 7.57
N LEU A 140 -19.56 8.42 6.43
CA LEU A 140 -20.95 8.76 6.13
C LEU A 140 -21.84 7.52 6.04
N ILE A 141 -21.38 6.45 5.37
CA ILE A 141 -22.14 5.19 5.31
C ILE A 141 -22.38 4.63 6.71
N ALA A 142 -21.36 4.60 7.58
CA ALA A 142 -21.51 4.03 8.91
C ALA A 142 -22.40 4.89 9.81
N SER A 143 -22.22 6.22 9.79
CA SER A 143 -23.06 7.16 10.54
C SER A 143 -24.51 7.11 10.07
N LEU A 144 -24.78 7.23 8.76
CA LEU A 144 -26.13 7.21 8.19
C LEU A 144 -26.81 5.85 8.37
N SER A 145 -26.07 4.73 8.27
CA SER A 145 -26.60 3.39 8.57
C SER A 145 -27.17 3.31 9.99
N ARG A 146 -26.44 3.84 10.98
CA ARG A 146 -26.88 3.89 12.39
C ARG A 146 -28.08 4.81 12.57
N ARG A 147 -27.95 6.08 12.15
CA ARG A 147 -28.94 7.15 12.37
C ARG A 147 -30.28 6.88 11.68
N LEU A 148 -30.25 6.20 10.53
CA LEU A 148 -31.45 5.88 9.75
C LEU A 148 -31.95 4.45 9.96
N ASN A 149 -31.30 3.68 10.83
CA ASN A 149 -31.57 2.26 11.06
C ASN A 149 -31.59 1.45 9.75
N LEU A 150 -30.60 1.69 8.89
CA LEU A 150 -30.44 1.03 7.59
C LEU A 150 -29.31 -0.01 7.66
N PRO A 151 -29.39 -1.11 6.89
CA PRO A 151 -28.39 -2.16 6.96
C PRO A 151 -27.04 -1.69 6.40
N MET A 152 -25.98 -1.90 7.17
CA MET A 152 -24.61 -1.67 6.73
C MET A 152 -24.27 -2.57 5.52
N PRO A 153 -23.78 -2.02 4.40
CA PRO A 153 -23.45 -2.84 3.24
C PRO A 153 -22.28 -3.79 3.49
N LYS A 154 -22.40 -5.00 2.91
CA LYS A 154 -21.37 -6.02 2.97
C LYS A 154 -20.56 -5.97 1.66
N PRO A 155 -19.23 -5.86 1.71
CA PRO A 155 -18.42 -5.90 0.49
C PRO A 155 -18.68 -7.20 -0.26
N ARG A 156 -19.04 -7.11 -1.55
CA ARG A 156 -19.30 -8.27 -2.41
C ARG A 156 -17.98 -8.95 -2.80
N ARG A 157 -17.86 -10.25 -2.52
CA ARG A 157 -16.72 -11.09 -2.95
C ARG A 157 -16.69 -11.21 -4.48
N GLY A 158 -15.55 -10.94 -5.11
CA GLY A 158 -15.35 -11.16 -6.54
C GLY A 158 -15.29 -12.65 -6.92
N LEU A 159 -15.69 -12.99 -8.15
CA LEU A 159 -15.69 -14.38 -8.67
C LEU A 159 -14.29 -15.02 -8.75
N PHE A 160 -13.24 -14.22 -8.97
CA PHE A 160 -11.85 -14.67 -9.06
C PHE A 160 -11.00 -14.36 -7.82
N ASN A 161 -11.50 -13.54 -6.89
CA ASN A 161 -10.80 -13.17 -5.65
C ASN A 161 -11.29 -14.02 -4.48
N ARG A 162 -10.98 -15.33 -4.52
CA ARG A 162 -11.31 -16.29 -3.45
C ARG A 162 -10.71 -15.93 -2.07
N ASN A 163 -9.70 -15.06 -2.02
CA ASN A 163 -9.06 -14.61 -0.79
C ASN A 163 -9.51 -13.21 -0.31
N GLU A 164 -10.37 -12.48 -1.05
CA GLU A 164 -10.94 -11.22 -0.53
C GLU A 164 -11.88 -11.52 0.65
N GLY A 165 -11.42 -11.16 1.85
CA GLY A 165 -12.17 -11.31 3.10
C GLY A 165 -11.85 -12.59 3.90
N LYS A 166 -10.74 -13.29 3.62
CA LYS A 166 -10.09 -14.10 4.65
C LYS A 166 -9.29 -13.16 5.54
N GLU A 167 -9.59 -13.17 6.83
CA GLU A 167 -8.78 -12.48 7.83
C GLU A 167 -7.38 -13.11 7.83
N ASP A 168 -6.37 -12.28 7.62
CA ASP A 168 -4.97 -12.66 7.59
C ASP A 168 -4.28 -11.96 8.77
N ALA A 169 -3.46 -12.71 9.52
CA ALA A 169 -2.70 -12.19 10.65
C ALA A 169 -1.83 -10.99 10.27
N LEU A 170 -1.26 -10.97 9.06
CA LEU A 170 -0.46 -9.83 8.57
C LEU A 170 -1.32 -8.57 8.40
N SER A 171 -2.61 -8.71 8.10
CA SER A 171 -3.53 -7.57 8.01
C SER A 171 -3.80 -6.93 9.38
N TYR A 172 -3.75 -7.71 10.47
CA TYR A 172 -3.83 -7.19 11.84
C TYR A 172 -2.54 -6.48 12.23
N LEU A 173 -1.39 -7.09 11.96
CA LEU A 173 -0.09 -6.51 12.30
C LEU A 173 0.17 -5.21 11.54
N PHE A 174 0.04 -5.21 10.20
CA PHE A 174 0.42 -4.06 9.38
C PHE A 174 -0.71 -3.05 9.13
N VAL A 175 -1.92 -3.31 9.63
CA VAL A 175 -3.05 -2.37 9.62
C VAL A 175 -3.26 -1.73 8.24
N ASN A 176 -3.49 -2.58 7.23
CA ASN A 176 -3.76 -2.11 5.87
C ASN A 176 -5.03 -1.24 5.80
N GLU A 177 -5.24 -0.51 4.69
CA GLU A 177 -6.39 0.39 4.59
C GLU A 177 -7.74 -0.31 4.83
N ALA A 178 -7.92 -1.52 4.30
CA ALA A 178 -9.19 -2.23 4.47
C ALA A 178 -9.47 -2.50 5.97
N HIS A 179 -8.42 -2.82 6.72
CA HIS A 179 -8.47 -2.95 8.17
C HIS A 179 -8.79 -1.62 8.85
N ARG A 180 -8.13 -0.50 8.47
CA ARG A 180 -8.41 0.85 9.01
C ARG A 180 -9.88 1.24 8.82
N LEU A 181 -10.42 1.07 7.60
CA LEU A 181 -11.81 1.39 7.30
C LEU A 181 -12.80 0.50 8.05
N ARG A 182 -12.46 -0.77 8.33
CA ARG A 182 -13.27 -1.66 9.16
C ARG A 182 -13.33 -1.15 10.61
N ILE A 183 -12.18 -0.78 11.16
CA ILE A 183 -12.05 -0.24 12.52
C ILE A 183 -12.88 1.05 12.67
N ASP A 184 -12.84 1.96 11.68
CA ASP A 184 -13.69 3.16 11.69
C ASP A 184 -15.18 2.84 11.81
N ARG A 185 -15.64 1.84 11.03
CA ARG A 185 -17.06 1.42 11.05
C ARG A 185 -17.43 0.80 12.39
N GLU A 186 -16.50 0.10 13.04
CA GLU A 186 -16.73 -0.47 14.37
C GLU A 186 -16.89 0.64 15.42
N MET A 187 -16.08 1.71 15.36
CA MET A 187 -16.17 2.85 16.27
C MET A 187 -17.46 3.68 16.10
N LEU A 188 -18.03 3.67 14.89
CA LEU A 188 -19.29 4.38 14.61
C LEU A 188 -20.54 3.53 14.91
N ARG A 189 -20.37 2.30 15.42
CA ARG A 189 -21.47 1.47 15.92
C ARG A 189 -21.63 1.64 17.41
N GLU A 190 -22.84 1.43 17.91
CA GLU A 190 -23.05 1.36 19.36
C GLU A 190 -22.44 0.08 19.92
N GLU A 191 -21.51 0.25 20.87
CA GLU A 191 -20.87 -0.88 21.55
C GLU A 191 -21.67 -1.29 22.81
N PRO A 192 -21.86 -2.60 23.08
CA PRO A 192 -22.42 -3.06 24.34
C PRO A 192 -21.49 -2.74 25.54
N LEU A 193 -22.06 -2.38 26.70
CA LEU A 193 -21.30 -2.05 27.92
C LEU A 193 -20.33 -3.16 28.35
N GLU A 194 -20.76 -4.41 28.17
CA GLU A 194 -19.98 -5.60 28.53
C GLU A 194 -18.62 -5.66 27.82
N GLN A 195 -18.53 -5.11 26.61
CA GLN A 195 -17.28 -5.12 25.83
C GLN A 195 -16.23 -4.15 26.37
N SER A 196 -16.64 -3.15 27.15
CA SER A 196 -15.76 -2.12 27.75
C SER A 196 -15.28 -2.47 29.16
N LYS A 197 -15.71 -3.60 29.74
CA LYS A 197 -15.26 -4.04 31.06
C LYS A 197 -13.78 -4.42 31.06
N GLN A 198 -13.10 -4.11 32.15
CA GLN A 198 -11.68 -4.41 32.38
C GLN A 198 -11.48 -5.89 32.70
N VAL A 199 -10.46 -6.48 32.09
CA VAL A 199 -9.97 -7.84 32.34
C VAL A 199 -8.44 -7.85 32.30
N ALA A 200 -7.85 -8.89 32.88
CA ALA A 200 -6.40 -9.07 32.82
C ALA A 200 -5.92 -9.27 31.38
N LEU A 201 -4.70 -8.80 31.09
CA LEU A 201 -4.03 -9.02 29.81
C LEU A 201 -3.92 -10.52 29.52
N SER A 202 -4.26 -10.92 28.30
CA SER A 202 -4.20 -12.33 27.88
C SER A 202 -2.76 -12.85 27.87
N GLU A 203 -2.59 -14.15 28.14
CA GLU A 203 -1.28 -14.80 28.08
C GLU A 203 -0.66 -14.71 26.67
N PRO A 204 0.68 -14.58 26.58
CA PRO A 204 1.39 -14.59 25.30
C PRO A 204 1.08 -15.82 24.42
N ILE A 205 1.46 -15.69 23.15
CA ILE A 205 1.44 -16.84 22.24
C ILE A 205 2.50 -17.84 22.70
N ALA A 206 2.11 -19.10 22.88
CA ALA A 206 3.04 -20.18 23.13
C ALA A 206 3.73 -20.55 21.82
N TRP A 207 4.98 -20.13 21.66
CA TRP A 207 5.81 -20.48 20.51
C TRP A 207 6.42 -21.86 20.71
N PRO A 208 6.44 -22.73 19.67
CA PRO A 208 7.12 -24.01 19.78
C PRO A 208 8.59 -23.77 20.12
N GLN A 209 9.08 -24.45 21.17
CA GLN A 209 10.51 -24.45 21.45
C GLN A 209 11.21 -25.28 20.37
N LYS A 210 12.30 -24.77 19.80
CA LYS A 210 13.14 -25.56 18.91
C LYS A 210 13.74 -26.70 19.74
N ASP A 211 13.66 -27.93 19.24
CA ASP A 211 14.28 -29.09 19.88
C ASP A 211 15.78 -28.84 20.04
N SER A 212 16.23 -28.71 21.28
CA SER A 212 17.64 -28.50 21.68
C SER A 212 18.53 -29.73 21.44
N ASN A 213 18.05 -30.74 20.70
CA ASN A 213 18.77 -31.98 20.45
C ASN A 213 19.70 -31.94 19.23
N ASN A 214 19.81 -30.79 18.54
CA ASN A 214 20.66 -30.60 17.36
C ASN A 214 21.90 -29.71 17.63
N ASN A 215 22.53 -29.85 18.80
CA ASN A 215 23.69 -29.05 19.24
C ASN A 215 24.86 -29.01 18.22
N ASN A 216 25.05 -30.07 17.42
CA ASN A 216 26.12 -30.15 16.43
C ASN A 216 26.05 -29.08 15.31
N ASP A 217 24.86 -28.53 15.03
CA ASP A 217 24.69 -27.46 14.03
C ASP A 217 24.89 -26.07 14.63
N GLU A 218 24.77 -25.91 15.96
CA GLU A 218 24.99 -24.63 16.65
C GLU A 218 26.46 -24.37 16.95
N GLU A 219 27.24 -25.40 17.31
CA GLU A 219 28.71 -25.28 17.46
C GLU A 219 29.38 -24.79 16.17
N LYS A 220 28.91 -25.23 14.99
CA LYS A 220 29.41 -24.77 13.68
C LYS A 220 29.11 -23.29 13.38
N LEU A 221 28.16 -22.68 14.08
CA LEU A 221 27.78 -21.28 13.87
C LEU A 221 28.60 -20.32 14.73
N GLU A 222 29.26 -20.80 15.79
CA GLU A 222 30.08 -19.96 16.67
C GLU A 222 31.26 -19.31 15.92
N ASP A 223 31.84 -20.03 14.97
CA ASP A 223 32.93 -19.56 14.11
C ASP A 223 32.48 -18.56 13.03
N VAL A 224 31.18 -18.38 12.81
CA VAL A 224 30.68 -17.43 11.80
C VAL A 224 30.94 -16.00 12.28
N ARG A 225 31.77 -15.28 11.51
CA ARG A 225 32.10 -13.90 11.78
C ARG A 225 30.87 -12.99 11.65
N VAL A 226 30.66 -12.17 12.67
CA VAL A 226 29.63 -11.13 12.72
C VAL A 226 30.29 -9.76 12.89
N GLU A 227 29.59 -8.71 12.47
CA GLU A 227 30.03 -7.33 12.63
C GLU A 227 29.93 -6.86 14.09
N PRO A 228 30.82 -5.96 14.54
CA PRO A 228 30.77 -5.41 15.91
C PRO A 228 29.46 -4.69 16.23
N LEU A 229 28.82 -4.02 15.26
CA LEU A 229 27.54 -3.34 15.50
C LEU A 229 26.47 -4.28 16.06
N ALA A 230 26.44 -5.54 15.61
CA ALA A 230 25.40 -6.50 15.98
C ALA A 230 25.46 -6.91 17.47
N SER A 231 26.58 -6.69 18.18
CA SER A 231 26.63 -6.93 19.63
C SER A 231 25.83 -5.90 20.42
N HIS A 232 25.58 -4.71 19.87
CA HIS A 232 24.82 -3.66 20.56
C HIS A 232 23.39 -3.55 20.05
N VAL A 233 22.97 -4.44 19.16
CA VAL A 233 21.60 -4.49 18.66
C VAL A 233 20.82 -5.51 19.49
N PRO A 234 19.70 -5.14 20.11
CA PRO A 234 18.84 -6.09 20.80
C PRO A 234 18.31 -7.17 19.86
N ALA A 235 18.22 -8.41 20.33
CA ALA A 235 17.73 -9.56 19.57
C ALA A 235 16.34 -9.32 18.94
N GLU A 236 15.47 -8.57 19.62
CA GLU A 236 14.11 -8.25 19.21
C GLU A 236 13.98 -7.05 18.27
N CYS A 237 15.09 -6.51 17.74
CA CYS A 237 15.07 -5.44 16.76
C CYS A 237 15.04 -5.97 15.31
N PHE A 238 14.38 -5.23 14.41
CA PHE A 238 14.79 -5.28 13.01
C PHE A 238 16.15 -4.57 12.85
N TYR A 239 16.95 -5.02 11.90
CA TYR A 239 18.32 -4.55 11.71
C TYR A 239 18.57 -4.23 10.25
N LEU A 240 18.90 -2.97 9.94
CA LEU A 240 19.26 -2.51 8.60
C LEU A 240 20.65 -1.89 8.63
N ARG A 241 21.67 -2.65 8.25
CA ARG A 241 23.09 -2.24 8.26
C ARG A 241 23.56 -1.75 6.90
N PHE A 242 24.47 -0.78 6.89
CA PHE A 242 25.05 -0.23 5.65
C PHE A 242 26.50 -0.67 5.37
N GLY A 243 27.20 -1.26 6.35
CA GLY A 243 28.57 -1.74 6.20
C GLY A 243 29.62 -0.63 6.30
N ASN A 244 29.28 0.59 5.85
CA ASN A 244 30.03 1.80 6.07
C ASN A 244 29.12 3.05 5.98
N PHE A 245 29.63 4.20 6.42
CA PHE A 245 28.85 5.44 6.42
C PHE A 245 28.53 5.98 5.01
N THR A 246 29.38 5.74 4.00
CA THR A 246 29.12 6.16 2.61
C THR A 246 27.88 5.47 2.04
N ASN A 247 27.69 4.18 2.32
CA ASN A 247 26.51 3.42 1.90
C ASN A 247 25.23 3.93 2.58
N TYR A 248 25.31 4.35 3.84
CA TYR A 248 24.20 5.02 4.52
C TYR A 248 23.81 6.33 3.83
N LEU A 249 24.80 7.16 3.47
CA LEU A 249 24.56 8.41 2.72
C LEU A 249 23.91 8.13 1.36
N TRP A 250 24.40 7.12 0.64
CA TRP A 250 23.82 6.68 -0.64
C TRP A 250 22.38 6.23 -0.48
N PHE A 251 22.07 5.36 0.50
CA PHE A 251 20.71 4.88 0.75
C PHE A 251 19.75 6.04 1.06
N ARG A 252 20.20 7.01 1.86
CA ARG A 252 19.40 8.20 2.16
C ARG A 252 19.18 9.06 0.92
N ASP A 253 20.23 9.34 0.15
CA ASP A 253 20.13 10.16 -1.06
C ASP A 253 19.26 9.47 -2.13
N LEU A 254 19.28 8.13 -2.19
CA LEU A 254 18.37 7.30 -2.99
C LEU A 254 16.91 7.49 -2.55
N ASN A 255 16.62 7.35 -1.26
CA ASN A 255 15.29 7.61 -0.72
C ASN A 255 14.82 9.05 -0.94
N LYS A 256 15.75 10.02 -0.90
CA LYS A 256 15.46 11.44 -1.15
C LYS A 256 15.14 11.69 -2.64
N LYS A 257 15.89 11.06 -3.54
CA LYS A 257 15.70 11.19 -5.00
C LYS A 257 14.39 10.56 -5.43
N TRP A 258 14.10 9.36 -4.93
CA TRP A 258 12.92 8.59 -5.27
C TRP A 258 11.75 8.82 -4.32
N GLN A 259 11.68 10.00 -3.67
CA GLN A 259 10.74 10.48 -2.63
C GLN A 259 9.26 10.07 -2.78
N GLY A 260 8.98 8.77 -2.69
CA GLY A 260 7.72 8.16 -3.05
C GLY A 260 7.61 7.70 -4.50
N ASP A 261 8.43 8.09 -5.46
CA ASP A 261 8.20 7.78 -6.89
C ASP A 261 8.28 6.29 -7.25
N LEU A 262 9.25 5.53 -6.73
CA LEU A 262 9.31 4.08 -6.99
C LEU A 262 8.13 3.34 -6.34
N GLY A 263 7.79 3.76 -5.11
CA GLY A 263 6.64 3.28 -4.35
C GLY A 263 5.30 3.69 -4.97
N ASN A 264 5.17 4.90 -5.52
CA ASN A 264 3.98 5.45 -6.17
C ASN A 264 3.80 4.91 -7.59
N MET A 265 4.88 4.45 -8.23
CA MET A 265 4.84 3.76 -9.52
C MET A 265 4.29 2.34 -9.37
N ILE A 266 4.66 1.66 -8.28
CA ILE A 266 4.24 0.27 -7.98
C ILE A 266 2.90 0.25 -7.22
N LEU A 267 2.71 1.11 -6.21
CA LEU A 267 1.50 1.25 -5.38
C LEU A 267 0.55 2.28 -5.99
N ARG A 268 -0.75 1.99 -5.97
CA ARG A 268 -1.82 2.71 -6.71
C ARG A 268 -2.14 4.15 -6.22
N ARG A 269 -1.21 4.90 -5.62
CA ARG A 269 -1.54 6.17 -4.94
C ARG A 269 -0.47 7.23 -5.09
N GLY A 270 -0.83 8.37 -5.69
CA GLY A 270 -0.03 9.59 -5.70
C GLY A 270 -0.10 10.35 -4.37
N ILE A 271 0.19 9.67 -3.25
CA ILE A 271 0.19 10.26 -1.91
C ILE A 271 1.60 10.13 -1.34
N LYS A 272 2.28 11.26 -1.17
CA LYS A 272 3.58 11.31 -0.49
C LYS A 272 3.35 11.33 1.01
N ARG A 273 3.71 10.23 1.68
CA ARG A 273 3.68 10.10 3.14
C ARG A 273 5.03 10.53 3.71
N GLY A 274 5.02 11.49 4.64
CA GLY A 274 6.23 12.11 5.20
C GLY A 274 6.98 11.27 6.22
N ALA A 275 6.96 9.93 6.13
CA ALA A 275 7.52 9.03 7.13
C ALA A 275 9.03 9.27 7.38
N GLY A 276 9.83 9.43 6.32
CA GLY A 276 11.25 9.75 6.44
C GLY A 276 11.51 11.13 7.05
N ASP A 277 10.73 12.14 6.64
CA ASP A 277 10.81 13.49 7.18
C ASP A 277 10.46 13.52 8.68
N ARG A 278 9.49 12.70 9.11
CA ARG A 278 9.12 12.54 10.53
C ARG A 278 10.23 11.91 11.35
N ILE A 279 10.85 10.82 10.89
CA ILE A 279 11.98 10.20 11.62
C ILE A 279 13.10 11.22 11.80
N GLN A 280 13.52 11.90 10.72
CA GLN A 280 14.59 12.90 10.79
C GLN A 280 14.23 14.04 11.75
N GLN A 281 12.96 14.47 11.76
CA GLN A 281 12.47 15.47 12.70
C GLN A 281 12.50 14.98 14.14
N GLN A 282 11.95 13.79 14.43
CA GLN A 282 11.88 13.24 15.78
C GLN A 282 13.27 13.04 16.39
N LEU A 283 14.19 12.46 15.60
CA LEU A 283 15.58 12.23 16.03
C LEU A 283 16.41 13.52 16.05
N SER A 284 15.97 14.58 15.37
CA SER A 284 16.72 15.84 15.21
C SER A 284 18.13 15.62 14.65
N LEU A 285 18.24 14.69 13.71
CA LEU A 285 19.46 14.45 12.94
C LEU A 285 19.28 15.06 11.56
N ARG A 286 20.06 16.10 11.29
CA ARG A 286 20.08 16.81 10.01
C ARG A 286 21.52 16.92 9.55
N GLU A 287 21.81 16.39 8.38
CA GLU A 287 23.13 16.53 7.81
C GLU A 287 23.23 17.79 6.95
N ASN A 288 24.22 18.60 7.25
CA ASN A 288 24.69 19.66 6.38
C ASN A 288 25.71 19.09 5.36
N ALA A 289 26.04 19.85 4.31
CA ALA A 289 26.99 19.41 3.28
C ALA A 289 28.36 19.02 3.86
N LEU A 290 28.75 19.60 5.00
CA LEU A 290 30.00 19.31 5.69
C LEU A 290 29.99 17.93 6.37
N ALA A 291 28.85 17.49 6.91
CA ALA A 291 28.67 16.16 7.49
C ALA A 291 28.83 15.03 6.46
N LYS A 292 28.50 15.27 5.18
CA LYS A 292 28.75 14.29 4.09
C LYS A 292 30.24 14.06 3.85
N ILE A 293 31.07 15.10 4.02
CA ILE A 293 32.51 15.06 3.75
C ILE A 293 33.27 14.52 4.97
N LEU A 294 32.94 14.99 6.17
CA LEU A 294 33.64 14.62 7.40
C LEU A 294 33.08 13.34 8.05
N GLY A 295 31.83 12.98 7.78
CA GLY A 295 31.16 11.80 8.35
C GLY A 295 31.95 10.51 8.16
N PRO A 296 32.40 10.15 6.94
CA PRO A 296 33.20 8.94 6.71
C PRO A 296 34.55 8.91 7.45
N GLN A 297 35.06 10.07 7.89
CA GLN A 297 36.30 10.16 8.68
C GLN A 297 36.07 9.89 10.18
N VAL A 298 34.85 10.12 10.67
CA VAL A 298 34.50 10.00 12.10
C VAL A 298 33.57 8.81 12.41
N ILE A 299 32.91 8.24 11.40
CA ILE A 299 32.00 7.07 11.51
C ILE A 299 32.55 5.91 10.67
N ALA A 300 32.62 4.73 11.26
CA ALA A 300 33.02 3.49 10.59
C ALA A 300 31.85 2.88 9.84
N ASP A 301 30.74 2.67 10.54
CA ASP A 301 29.54 1.98 10.05
C ASP A 301 28.29 2.56 10.72
N ALA A 302 27.13 2.32 10.13
CA ALA A 302 25.83 2.72 10.64
C ALA A 302 24.78 1.63 10.42
N ALA A 303 23.76 1.64 11.27
CA ALA A 303 22.57 0.81 11.11
C ALA A 303 21.31 1.55 11.58
N ILE A 304 20.17 1.26 10.95
CA ILE A 304 18.85 1.61 11.49
C ILE A 304 18.31 0.39 12.23
N ILE A 305 17.88 0.60 13.47
CA ILE A 305 17.30 -0.43 14.33
C ILE A 305 15.97 0.01 14.91
N GLY A 306 15.08 -0.93 15.18
CA GLY A 306 13.83 -0.62 15.86
C GLY A 306 13.06 -1.85 16.30
N LEU A 307 12.16 -1.64 17.26
CA LEU A 307 11.36 -2.70 17.90
C LEU A 307 10.03 -2.95 17.17
N ASP A 308 9.63 -2.03 16.28
CA ASP A 308 8.39 -2.14 15.50
C ASP A 308 8.46 -1.39 14.16
N PRO A 309 7.64 -1.75 13.16
CA PRO A 309 7.65 -1.12 11.85
C PRO A 309 6.71 0.08 11.73
N TYR A 310 6.09 0.57 12.82
CA TYR A 310 4.96 1.52 12.78
C TYR A 310 5.39 2.98 12.64
N ILE A 311 6.30 3.26 11.70
CA ILE A 311 6.90 4.57 11.47
C ILE A 311 5.85 5.66 11.25
N GLU A 312 4.76 5.35 10.53
CA GLU A 312 3.67 6.31 10.27
C GLU A 312 3.00 6.83 11.55
N GLN A 313 3.10 6.10 12.67
CA GLN A 313 2.46 6.42 13.94
C GLN A 313 3.44 6.90 15.03
N GLY A 314 4.75 6.73 14.84
CA GLY A 314 5.79 6.97 15.86
C GLY A 314 6.42 5.67 16.38
N ALA A 315 7.25 5.00 15.59
CA ALA A 315 7.88 3.73 15.97
C ALA A 315 8.97 3.91 17.05
N ALA A 316 9.28 2.84 17.77
CA ALA A 316 10.54 2.71 18.51
C ALA A 316 11.67 2.46 17.50
N ILE A 317 12.37 3.53 17.08
CA ILE A 317 13.38 3.48 16.02
C ILE A 317 14.57 4.37 16.34
N GLY A 318 15.76 3.94 15.95
CA GLY A 318 16.98 4.72 16.10
C GLY A 318 18.01 4.44 15.02
N ILE A 319 19.01 5.31 14.98
CA ILE A 319 20.21 5.14 14.16
C ILE A 319 21.38 4.87 15.11
N LEU A 320 22.03 3.73 14.87
CA LEU A 320 23.20 3.26 15.59
C LEU A 320 24.45 3.53 14.75
N PHE A 321 25.46 4.15 15.35
CA PHE A 321 26.72 4.48 14.70
C PHE A 321 27.89 3.82 15.41
N GLN A 322 28.83 3.27 14.63
CA GLN A 322 30.14 2.86 15.13
C GLN A 322 31.14 4.00 14.91
N ALA A 323 31.72 4.53 15.98
CA ALA A 323 32.65 5.65 15.88
C ALA A 323 34.04 5.22 15.42
N LYS A 324 34.68 6.04 14.56
CA LYS A 324 36.14 6.10 14.41
C LYS A 324 36.75 7.08 15.42
N ASN A 325 36.02 8.15 15.74
CA ASN A 325 36.39 9.15 16.72
C ASN A 325 35.17 9.54 17.58
N GLU A 326 35.10 8.98 18.79
CA GLU A 326 33.95 9.15 19.69
C GLU A 326 33.71 10.61 20.11
N VAL A 327 34.78 11.37 20.34
CA VAL A 327 34.68 12.74 20.86
C VAL A 327 34.06 13.65 19.80
N LEU A 328 34.55 13.57 18.56
CA LEU A 328 34.01 14.35 17.45
C LEU A 328 32.59 13.92 17.12
N LEU A 329 32.30 12.62 17.08
CA LEU A 329 30.95 12.13 16.80
C LEU A 329 29.97 12.56 17.89
N ALA A 330 30.33 12.46 19.17
CA ALA A 330 29.48 12.90 20.26
C ALA A 330 29.17 14.40 20.21
N ALA A 331 30.19 15.23 19.96
CA ALA A 331 30.01 16.67 19.83
C ALA A 331 29.10 17.02 18.65
N ASP A 332 29.24 16.31 17.53
CA ASP A 332 28.42 16.48 16.34
C ASP A 332 26.94 16.12 16.59
N MET A 333 26.67 14.93 17.16
CA MET A 333 25.32 14.47 17.48
C MET A 333 24.61 15.42 18.46
N MET A 334 25.32 15.87 19.51
CA MET A 334 24.76 16.82 20.47
C MET A 334 24.46 18.18 19.82
N ARG A 335 25.34 18.67 18.94
CA ARG A 335 25.13 19.93 18.22
C ARG A 335 23.90 19.86 17.32
N GLN A 336 23.77 18.81 16.51
CA GLN A 336 22.62 18.62 15.62
C GLN A 336 21.30 18.58 16.40
N ARG A 337 21.26 17.78 17.48
CA ARG A 337 20.04 17.62 18.30
C ARG A 337 19.61 18.91 18.98
N ARG A 338 20.56 19.76 19.39
CA ARG A 338 20.28 21.07 20.00
C ARG A 338 19.70 22.10 19.03
N GLU A 339 19.77 21.88 17.72
CA GLU A 339 19.04 22.71 16.74
C GLU A 339 17.52 22.61 16.93
N ALA A 340 17.01 21.54 17.54
CA ALA A 340 15.60 21.44 17.88
C ALA A 340 15.15 22.48 18.90
N LEU A 341 16.05 22.87 19.84
CA LEU A 341 15.76 23.85 20.89
C LEU A 341 15.55 25.27 20.34
N THR A 342 16.08 25.57 19.14
CA THR A 342 15.87 26.85 18.46
C THR A 342 14.70 26.80 17.48
N LYS A 343 14.36 25.61 16.97
CA LYS A 343 13.29 25.41 15.98
C LYS A 343 11.91 25.23 16.62
N PHE A 344 11.85 24.66 17.82
CA PHE A 344 10.61 24.37 18.53
C PHE A 344 10.65 24.99 19.92
N ASP A 345 9.81 26.01 20.16
CA ASP A 345 9.80 26.78 21.40
C ASP A 345 9.55 25.93 22.66
N GLU A 346 8.82 24.82 22.52
CA GLU A 346 8.50 23.89 23.61
C GLU A 346 9.53 22.77 23.80
N ALA A 347 10.57 22.71 22.95
CA ALA A 347 11.60 21.67 23.06
C ALA A 347 12.48 21.90 24.29
N LYS A 348 12.71 20.83 25.05
CA LYS A 348 13.55 20.85 26.25
C LYS A 348 14.65 19.82 26.15
N GLU A 349 15.84 20.17 26.60
CA GLU A 349 16.95 19.23 26.83
C GLU A 349 16.97 18.83 28.30
N GLN A 350 17.10 17.52 28.55
CA GLN A 350 17.19 16.93 29.87
C GLN A 350 18.27 15.85 29.87
N THR A 351 18.86 15.60 31.03
CA THR A 351 19.67 14.41 31.28
C THR A 351 18.86 13.49 32.18
N ILE A 352 18.67 12.25 31.73
CA ILE A 352 17.96 11.20 32.46
C ILE A 352 18.91 10.03 32.71
N GLU A 353 18.63 9.23 33.73
CA GLU A 353 19.37 8.00 34.01
C GLU A 353 18.61 6.79 33.45
N VAL A 354 19.28 5.96 32.64
CA VAL A 354 18.73 4.73 32.08
C VAL A 354 19.76 3.62 32.25
N GLY A 355 19.40 2.54 32.95
CA GLY A 355 20.35 1.44 33.21
C GLY A 355 21.63 1.88 33.94
N GLY A 356 21.56 2.94 34.75
CA GLY A 356 22.73 3.54 35.44
C GLY A 356 23.68 4.34 34.55
N GLN A 357 23.26 4.67 33.32
CA GLN A 357 23.99 5.53 32.40
C GLN A 357 23.24 6.86 32.20
N SER A 358 23.98 7.96 32.14
CA SER A 358 23.42 9.27 31.81
C SER A 358 23.09 9.38 30.31
N VAL A 359 21.83 9.67 30.00
CA VAL A 359 21.28 9.75 28.66
C VAL A 359 20.76 11.17 28.42
N SER A 360 21.11 11.77 27.29
CA SER A 360 20.57 13.07 26.88
C SER A 360 19.24 12.87 26.17
N LEU A 361 18.19 13.59 26.58
CA LEU A 361 16.89 13.64 25.93
C LEU A 361 16.61 15.06 25.45
N VAL A 362 16.29 15.21 24.16
CA VAL A 362 15.68 16.43 23.62
C VAL A 362 14.26 16.06 23.18
N SER A 363 13.24 16.74 23.69
CA SER A 363 11.85 16.40 23.40
C SER A 363 10.89 17.58 23.45
N THR A 364 9.80 17.50 22.69
CA THR A 364 8.61 18.36 22.82
C THR A 364 7.46 17.59 23.47
N PRO A 365 6.51 18.25 24.16
CA PRO A 365 5.35 17.58 24.79
C PRO A 365 4.50 16.77 23.82
N ASP A 366 4.41 17.19 22.55
CA ASP A 366 3.59 16.55 21.51
C ASP A 366 4.32 15.44 20.72
N GLY A 367 5.59 15.17 21.03
CA GLY A 367 6.39 14.11 20.40
C GLY A 367 6.97 14.47 19.02
N ARG A 368 6.74 15.69 18.49
CA ARG A 368 7.35 16.16 17.23
C ARG A 368 8.87 16.07 17.25
N VAL A 369 9.47 16.26 18.43
CA VAL A 369 10.86 15.95 18.74
C VAL A 369 10.85 14.95 19.90
N ARG A 370 11.57 13.85 19.73
CA ARG A 370 11.81 12.84 20.76
C ARG A 370 13.10 12.13 20.41
N SER A 371 14.20 12.67 20.89
CA SER A 371 15.55 12.25 20.54
C SER A 371 16.29 11.91 21.82
N TYR A 372 16.49 10.61 22.08
CA TYR A 372 17.41 10.11 23.09
C TYR A 372 18.79 9.94 22.47
N TYR A 373 19.84 10.23 23.23
CA TYR A 373 21.21 9.98 22.83
C TYR A 373 21.99 9.33 23.97
N VAL A 374 22.60 8.19 23.64
CA VAL A 374 23.44 7.39 24.54
C VAL A 374 24.64 6.87 23.76
N LYS A 375 25.72 6.57 24.47
CA LYS A 375 26.90 5.90 23.91
C LYS A 375 27.39 4.80 24.84
N HIS A 376 27.97 3.75 24.28
CA HIS A 376 28.56 2.62 25.00
C HIS A 376 29.65 1.97 24.13
N ASP A 377 30.87 1.84 24.63
CA ASP A 377 32.02 1.18 23.97
C ASP A 377 32.25 1.56 22.49
N GLY A 378 32.26 2.86 22.19
CA GLY A 378 32.48 3.36 20.82
C GLY A 378 31.26 3.28 19.89
N PHE A 379 30.12 2.85 20.41
CA PHE A 379 28.84 2.85 19.70
C PHE A 379 27.91 3.94 20.22
N HIS A 380 27.26 4.64 19.31
CA HIS A 380 26.40 5.79 19.60
C HIS A 380 25.01 5.53 19.06
N LEU A 381 23.99 5.63 19.91
CA LEU A 381 22.60 5.45 19.52
C LEU A 381 21.84 6.77 19.67
N VAL A 382 21.15 7.16 18.61
CA VAL A 382 20.13 8.22 18.63
C VAL A 382 18.77 7.59 18.31
N THR A 383 17.80 7.66 19.23
CA THR A 383 16.54 6.90 19.12
C THR A 383 15.33 7.68 19.63
N THR A 384 14.14 7.29 19.20
CA THR A 384 12.85 7.81 19.70
C THR A 384 12.36 7.11 20.97
N SER A 385 12.99 6.01 21.38
CA SER A 385 12.48 5.14 22.45
C SER A 385 13.44 5.06 23.64
N HIS A 386 12.87 5.23 24.83
CA HIS A 386 13.55 4.96 26.10
C HIS A 386 13.90 3.48 26.22
N THR A 387 12.94 2.59 25.95
CA THR A 387 13.15 1.13 26.03
C THR A 387 14.25 0.67 25.07
N LEU A 388 14.36 1.27 23.88
CA LEU A 388 15.45 0.93 22.95
C LEU A 388 16.83 1.39 23.47
N VAL A 389 16.92 2.48 24.23
CA VAL A 389 18.16 2.88 24.93
C VAL A 389 18.55 1.83 25.96
N GLU A 390 17.61 1.40 26.80
CA GLU A 390 17.86 0.37 27.80
C GLU A 390 18.33 -0.94 27.17
N ARG A 391 17.62 -1.41 26.14
CA ARG A 391 17.97 -2.65 25.44
C ARG A 391 19.30 -2.55 24.68
N PHE A 392 19.63 -1.39 24.13
CA PHE A 392 20.95 -1.14 23.52
C PHE A 392 22.09 -1.30 24.54
N LEU A 393 21.94 -0.73 25.74
CA LEU A 393 22.93 -0.87 26.82
C LEU A 393 23.06 -2.32 27.29
N GLN A 394 21.93 -3.02 27.47
CA GLN A 394 21.90 -4.43 27.86
C GLN A 394 22.55 -5.34 26.79
N ALA A 395 22.22 -5.14 25.52
CA ALA A 395 22.84 -5.87 24.40
C ALA A 395 24.36 -5.65 24.38
N GLY A 396 24.82 -4.39 24.54
CA GLY A 396 26.24 -4.05 24.62
C GLY A 396 26.99 -4.74 25.77
N GLN A 397 26.28 -5.17 26.82
CA GLN A 397 26.81 -5.95 27.95
C GLN A 397 26.71 -7.48 27.72
N GLY A 398 26.23 -7.92 26.56
CA GLY A 398 26.08 -9.32 26.16
C GLY A 398 24.68 -9.91 26.40
N ASP A 399 23.73 -9.16 26.97
CA ASP A 399 22.38 -9.65 27.18
C ASP A 399 21.57 -9.65 25.88
N ARG A 400 21.30 -10.84 25.34
CA ARG A 400 20.41 -11.06 24.19
C ARG A 400 20.69 -10.11 23.02
N SER A 401 21.96 -10.00 22.64
CA SER A 401 22.35 -9.25 21.44
C SER A 401 22.02 -10.02 20.16
N LEU A 402 21.85 -9.31 19.05
CA LEU A 402 21.61 -9.91 17.75
C LEU A 402 22.78 -10.82 17.32
N ALA A 403 24.02 -10.42 17.61
CA ALA A 403 25.23 -11.20 17.38
C ALA A 403 25.22 -12.59 18.06
N SER A 404 24.49 -12.73 19.17
CA SER A 404 24.38 -13.99 19.90
C SER A 404 23.34 -14.96 19.30
N LEU A 405 22.45 -14.49 18.42
CA LEU A 405 21.38 -15.32 17.88
C LEU A 405 21.90 -16.33 16.83
N PRO A 406 21.57 -17.63 16.96
CA PRO A 406 21.90 -18.62 15.93
C PRO A 406 21.31 -18.28 14.56
N SER A 407 20.10 -17.71 14.51
CA SER A 407 19.46 -17.25 13.26
C SER A 407 20.24 -16.12 12.59
N PHE A 408 20.81 -15.20 13.37
CA PHE A 408 21.65 -14.12 12.85
C PHE A 408 22.99 -14.63 12.32
N ARG A 409 23.59 -15.60 13.01
CA ARG A 409 24.81 -16.28 12.51
C ARG A 409 24.54 -17.05 11.22
N ARG A 410 23.40 -17.72 11.09
CA ARG A 410 22.97 -18.31 9.80
C ARG A 410 22.76 -17.26 8.71
N PHE A 411 22.21 -16.10 9.05
CA PHE A 411 22.14 -14.96 8.15
C PHE A 411 23.54 -14.55 7.65
N ARG A 412 24.52 -14.39 8.55
CA ARG A 412 25.90 -14.06 8.17
C ARG A 412 26.65 -15.17 7.44
N GLN A 413 26.27 -16.42 7.63
CA GLN A 413 26.77 -17.52 6.81
C GLN A 413 26.33 -17.40 5.35
N HIS A 414 25.09 -16.94 5.09
CA HIS A 414 24.56 -16.72 3.75
C HIS A 414 24.98 -15.37 3.14
N PHE A 415 25.13 -14.36 3.99
CA PHE A 415 25.55 -13.00 3.65
C PHE A 415 26.84 -12.61 4.41
N PRO A 416 27.97 -13.28 4.08
CA PRO A 416 29.24 -13.04 4.75
C PRO A 416 29.74 -11.61 4.53
N LEU A 417 30.51 -11.10 5.49
CA LEU A 417 30.97 -9.71 5.50
C LEU A 417 31.82 -9.37 4.26
N GLU A 418 32.50 -10.37 3.70
CA GLU A 418 33.37 -10.28 2.53
C GLU A 418 32.61 -9.93 1.24
N ARG A 419 31.29 -10.16 1.20
CA ARG A 419 30.43 -9.72 0.08
C ARG A 419 30.34 -8.20 -0.04
N ASN A 420 30.63 -7.47 1.04
CA ASN A 420 30.55 -6.01 1.10
C ASN A 420 29.21 -5.46 0.58
N ASP A 421 28.11 -6.14 0.94
CA ASP A 421 26.76 -5.72 0.56
C ASP A 421 26.52 -4.27 1.04
N THR A 422 25.93 -3.44 0.17
CA THR A 422 25.61 -2.03 0.44
C THR A 422 24.59 -1.89 1.55
N ILE A 423 23.63 -2.81 1.61
CA ILE A 423 22.61 -2.89 2.66
C ILE A 423 22.48 -4.35 3.06
N ALA A 424 22.48 -4.63 4.35
CA ALA A 424 22.17 -5.94 4.90
C ALA A 424 21.03 -5.80 5.92
N ALA A 425 19.88 -6.39 5.61
CA ALA A 425 18.66 -6.32 6.40
C ALA A 425 18.34 -7.67 7.04
N PHE A 426 17.98 -7.66 8.33
CA PHE A 426 17.60 -8.85 9.07
C PHE A 426 16.44 -8.56 10.02
N VAL A 427 15.46 -9.45 10.05
CA VAL A 427 14.35 -9.46 10.99
C VAL A 427 14.35 -10.81 11.70
N SER A 428 14.57 -10.80 13.01
CA SER A 428 14.71 -12.02 13.83
C SER A 428 13.37 -12.64 14.19
N GLU A 429 13.41 -13.89 14.66
CA GLU A 429 12.27 -14.52 15.33
C GLU A 429 11.85 -13.76 16.59
N GLU A 430 12.79 -13.18 17.33
CA GLU A 430 12.50 -12.43 18.55
C GLU A 430 11.75 -11.12 18.27
N PHE A 431 12.03 -10.47 17.13
CA PHE A 431 11.26 -9.32 16.66
C PHE A 431 9.81 -9.71 16.41
N TRP A 432 9.56 -10.84 15.74
CA TRP A 432 8.20 -11.31 15.49
C TRP A 432 7.46 -11.68 16.77
N LYS A 433 8.13 -12.35 17.73
CA LYS A 433 7.57 -12.67 19.04
C LYS A 433 7.19 -11.41 19.82
N ASN A 434 8.06 -10.40 19.79
CA ASN A 434 7.80 -9.09 20.41
C ASN A 434 6.57 -8.42 19.76
N LEU A 435 6.53 -8.35 18.43
CA LEU A 435 5.45 -7.71 17.67
C LEU A 435 4.10 -8.40 17.87
N CYS A 436 4.10 -9.72 18.05
CA CYS A 436 2.91 -10.53 18.29
C CYS A 436 2.57 -10.69 19.80
N SER A 437 3.28 -10.00 20.69
CA SER A 437 2.98 -10.02 22.12
C SER A 437 1.64 -9.33 22.41
N PRO A 438 0.94 -9.71 23.50
CA PRO A 438 -0.34 -9.12 23.85
C PRO A 438 -0.24 -7.61 24.10
N HIS A 439 0.84 -7.15 24.74
CA HIS A 439 1.12 -5.73 24.94
C HIS A 439 1.25 -4.97 23.61
N TYR A 440 2.10 -5.45 22.69
CA TYR A 440 2.28 -4.78 21.41
C TYR A 440 1.02 -4.76 20.56
N PHE A 441 0.30 -5.88 20.52
CA PHE A 441 -0.92 -5.99 19.75
C PHE A 441 -1.99 -5.01 20.26
N VAL A 442 -2.24 -5.00 21.57
CA VAL A 442 -3.26 -4.14 22.18
C VAL A 442 -2.91 -2.67 22.02
N GLU A 443 -1.66 -2.29 22.32
CA GLU A 443 -1.27 -0.88 22.22
C GLU A 443 -1.23 -0.40 20.77
N ASN A 444 -0.86 -1.25 19.79
CA ASN A 444 -1.00 -0.92 18.38
C ASN A 444 -2.48 -0.63 18.00
N LEU A 445 -3.42 -1.44 18.50
CA LEU A 445 -4.85 -1.19 18.28
C LEU A 445 -5.33 0.08 18.98
N ARG A 446 -4.83 0.42 20.17
CA ARG A 446 -5.17 1.67 20.88
C ARG A 446 -4.62 2.90 20.16
N ARG A 447 -3.37 2.87 19.71
CA ARG A 447 -2.76 3.93 18.87
C ARG A 447 -3.50 4.11 17.56
N LEU A 448 -3.83 3.01 16.89
CA LEU A 448 -4.67 3.03 15.71
C LEU A 448 -6.02 3.70 16.02
N ARG A 449 -6.71 3.25 17.08
CA ARG A 449 -7.97 3.80 17.54
C ARG A 449 -7.88 5.30 17.77
N SER A 450 -6.86 5.76 18.47
CA SER A 450 -6.67 7.18 18.73
C SER A 450 -6.51 8.00 17.44
N SER A 451 -5.66 7.53 16.52
CA SER A 451 -5.46 8.16 15.20
C SER A 451 -6.75 8.18 14.36
N ARG A 452 -7.57 7.13 14.43
CA ARG A 452 -8.85 7.05 13.71
C ARG A 452 -9.93 7.91 14.37
N GLU A 453 -10.05 7.91 15.68
CA GLU A 453 -11.03 8.73 16.40
C GLU A 453 -10.83 10.23 16.11
N SER A 454 -9.59 10.72 16.06
CA SER A 454 -9.30 12.11 15.67
C SER A 454 -9.83 12.44 14.27
N LEU A 455 -9.68 11.52 13.31
CA LEU A 455 -10.20 11.70 11.95
C LEU A 455 -11.73 11.66 11.90
N LEU A 456 -12.35 10.77 12.67
CA LEU A 456 -13.80 10.63 12.72
C LEU A 456 -14.44 11.85 13.41
N LEU A 457 -13.78 12.46 14.39
CA LEU A 457 -14.19 13.74 14.98
C LEU A 457 -14.15 14.87 13.95
N GLU A 458 -13.07 14.99 13.18
CA GLU A 458 -12.96 16.00 12.11
C GLU A 458 -14.08 15.82 11.06
N LEU A 459 -14.32 14.58 10.61
CA LEU A 459 -15.41 14.26 9.68
C LEU A 459 -16.80 14.51 10.27
N ALA A 460 -17.00 14.21 11.55
CA ALA A 460 -18.24 14.48 12.25
C ALA A 460 -18.51 15.98 12.38
N GLY A 461 -17.47 16.79 12.63
CA GLY A 461 -17.57 18.25 12.59
C GLY A 461 -18.02 18.78 11.22
N TYR A 462 -17.47 18.22 10.13
CA TYR A 462 -17.91 18.58 8.78
C TYR A 462 -19.35 18.14 8.48
N ALA A 463 -19.73 16.93 8.90
CA ALA A 463 -21.11 16.46 8.75
C ALA A 463 -22.09 17.31 9.58
N ALA A 464 -21.70 17.72 10.79
CA ALA A 464 -22.49 18.60 11.64
C ALA A 464 -22.73 19.96 10.99
N HIS A 465 -21.66 20.58 10.47
CA HIS A 465 -21.76 21.83 9.73
C HIS A 465 -22.67 21.69 8.50
N CYS A 466 -22.49 20.62 7.72
CA CYS A 466 -23.30 20.29 6.56
C CYS A 466 -24.79 20.14 6.92
N GLU A 467 -25.09 19.58 8.08
CA GLU A 467 -26.45 19.35 8.58
C GLU A 467 -27.05 20.54 9.37
N GLY A 468 -26.33 21.67 9.47
CA GLY A 468 -26.79 22.85 10.21
C GLY A 468 -26.76 22.69 11.74
N VAL A 469 -25.97 21.76 12.25
CA VAL A 469 -25.73 21.57 13.69
C VAL A 469 -24.62 22.54 14.13
N ALA A 470 -24.92 23.38 15.13
CA ALA A 470 -24.01 24.45 15.58
C ALA A 470 -22.78 23.95 16.35
N GLY A 471 -22.90 22.79 17.00
CA GLY A 471 -21.86 22.23 17.85
C GLY A 471 -20.79 21.42 17.11
N GLN A 472 -19.55 21.52 17.57
CA GLN A 472 -18.38 20.81 17.03
C GLN A 472 -17.61 20.01 18.09
N ALA A 473 -17.94 20.19 19.38
CA ALA A 473 -17.37 19.38 20.45
C ALA A 473 -17.92 17.95 20.39
N ALA A 474 -17.15 16.98 20.89
CA ALA A 474 -17.54 15.56 20.85
C ALA A 474 -18.92 15.33 21.50
N GLU A 475 -19.18 15.99 22.63
CA GLU A 475 -20.45 15.91 23.37
C GLU A 475 -21.63 16.45 22.55
N GLU A 476 -21.42 17.53 21.80
CA GLU A 476 -22.45 18.14 20.95
C GLU A 476 -22.74 17.26 19.72
N LEU A 477 -21.69 16.67 19.14
CA LEU A 477 -21.80 15.72 18.02
C LEU A 477 -22.50 14.41 18.45
N ILE A 478 -22.31 13.98 19.70
CA ILE A 478 -23.05 12.87 20.30
C ILE A 478 -24.52 13.26 20.52
N ALA A 479 -24.77 14.45 21.09
CA ALA A 479 -26.14 14.94 21.32
C ALA A 479 -26.94 15.11 20.02
N ALA A 480 -26.26 15.46 18.92
CA ALA A 480 -26.84 15.55 17.58
C ALA A 480 -26.97 14.18 16.86
N ASP A 481 -26.65 13.07 17.54
CA ASP A 481 -26.65 11.71 17.01
C ASP A 481 -25.70 11.51 15.79
N ILE A 482 -24.72 12.40 15.58
CA ILE A 482 -23.73 12.25 14.50
C ILE A 482 -22.71 11.18 14.89
N LEU A 483 -22.24 11.24 16.15
CA LEU A 483 -21.38 10.25 16.79
C LEU A 483 -22.18 9.37 17.76
N PRO A 484 -21.79 8.11 17.98
CA PRO A 484 -22.46 7.24 18.93
C PRO A 484 -22.22 7.69 20.38
N SER A 485 -23.14 7.33 21.28
CA SER A 485 -23.17 7.77 22.69
C SER A 485 -21.93 7.49 23.54
N ARG A 486 -21.06 6.56 23.13
CA ARG A 486 -19.78 6.22 23.81
C ARG A 486 -18.56 6.45 22.92
N PHE A 487 -18.69 7.30 21.93
CA PHE A 487 -17.57 7.67 21.08
C PHE A 487 -16.43 8.25 21.94
N ALA A 488 -15.19 7.90 21.62
CA ALA A 488 -13.98 8.32 22.34
C ALA A 488 -13.95 8.00 23.85
N THR A 489 -14.81 7.11 24.36
CA THR A 489 -14.68 6.60 25.74
C THR A 489 -13.58 5.54 25.79
N ARG A 490 -12.57 5.75 26.64
CA ARG A 490 -11.37 4.92 26.73
C ARG A 490 -11.08 4.44 28.14
N ILE A 491 -10.64 3.18 28.27
CA ILE A 491 -10.37 2.55 29.57
C ILE A 491 -9.10 3.07 30.23
N ASP A 492 -8.13 3.50 29.43
CA ASP A 492 -6.84 4.02 29.89
C ASP A 492 -6.92 5.49 30.36
N GLY A 493 -8.13 6.08 30.36
CA GLY A 493 -8.36 7.47 30.74
C GLY A 493 -7.74 8.49 29.78
N SER A 494 -7.21 8.06 28.63
CA SER A 494 -6.71 9.00 27.63
C SER A 494 -7.86 9.76 26.96
N GLU A 495 -7.59 11.00 26.58
CA GLU A 495 -8.57 11.89 25.95
C GLU A 495 -7.97 12.50 24.69
N LEU A 496 -8.83 12.84 23.73
CA LEU A 496 -8.44 13.63 22.57
C LEU A 496 -8.60 15.11 22.87
N GLN A 497 -7.47 15.82 22.96
CA GLN A 497 -7.42 17.25 23.21
C GLN A 497 -7.26 17.99 21.89
N ALA A 498 -8.13 18.96 21.63
CA ALA A 498 -8.01 19.82 20.45
C ALA A 498 -6.77 20.73 20.56
N ILE A 499 -6.00 20.79 19.49
CA ILE A 499 -4.83 21.66 19.32
C ILE A 499 -4.90 22.36 17.95
N ALA A 500 -4.08 23.39 17.73
CA ALA A 500 -4.08 24.15 16.47
C ALA A 500 -3.88 23.28 15.21
N GLY A 501 -3.28 22.09 15.33
CA GLY A 501 -3.04 21.14 14.25
C GLY A 501 -3.95 19.90 14.21
N GLY A 502 -5.06 19.88 14.96
CA GLY A 502 -5.98 18.75 15.03
C GLY A 502 -6.22 18.27 16.46
N TYR A 503 -5.97 16.99 16.73
CA TYR A 503 -6.13 16.41 18.06
C TYR A 503 -4.84 15.74 18.54
N LEU A 504 -4.60 15.86 19.83
CA LEU A 504 -3.54 15.17 20.56
C LEU A 504 -4.17 14.17 21.53
N ASP A 505 -3.60 12.98 21.62
CA ASP A 505 -3.93 12.00 22.64
C ASP A 505 -3.19 12.38 23.94
N SER A 506 -3.91 12.59 25.04
CA SER A 506 -3.33 13.05 26.30
C SER A 506 -2.27 12.10 26.89
N LEU A 507 -2.29 10.83 26.50
CA LEU A 507 -1.31 9.82 26.93
C LEU A 507 -0.24 9.57 25.87
N ARG A 508 -0.62 9.51 24.59
CA ARG A 508 0.27 9.08 23.49
C ARG A 508 0.91 10.23 22.73
N GLY A 509 0.39 11.44 22.78
CA GLY A 509 0.87 12.60 22.01
C GLY A 509 0.15 12.80 20.66
N ALA A 510 0.77 13.56 19.76
CA ALA A 510 0.15 13.93 18.50
C ALA A 510 0.13 12.77 17.48
N ARG A 511 -0.90 12.73 16.62
CA ARG A 511 -1.00 11.77 15.52
C ARG A 511 0.27 11.79 14.66
N GLY A 512 0.84 10.62 14.40
CA GLY A 512 2.07 10.45 13.64
C GLY A 512 3.35 10.61 14.45
N TYR A 513 3.23 11.02 15.71
CA TYR A 513 4.32 11.24 16.66
C TYR A 513 4.04 10.58 18.01
N PHE A 514 3.22 9.51 18.02
CA PHE A 514 2.88 8.86 19.27
C PHE A 514 4.11 8.32 19.98
N VAL A 515 4.03 8.28 21.31
CA VAL A 515 4.99 7.56 22.15
C VAL A 515 5.12 6.12 21.61
N PRO A 516 6.35 5.60 21.45
CA PRO A 516 6.56 4.24 20.99
C PRO A 516 5.86 3.21 21.88
N ILE A 517 5.37 2.11 21.29
CA ILE A 517 4.64 1.06 22.03
C ILE A 517 5.48 0.52 23.18
N SER A 518 6.77 0.30 22.94
CA SER A 518 7.73 -0.19 23.94
C SER A 518 7.85 0.70 25.18
N ASP A 519 7.52 1.99 25.06
CA ASP A 519 7.62 2.99 26.12
C ASP A 519 6.26 3.19 26.83
N MET A 520 5.20 2.53 26.37
CA MET A 520 3.87 2.59 26.98
C MET A 520 3.74 1.53 28.08
N PRO A 521 3.15 1.87 29.25
CA PRO A 521 2.99 0.92 30.35
C PRO A 521 2.07 -0.24 29.96
N SER A 522 2.37 -1.43 30.47
CA SER A 522 1.50 -2.61 30.32
C SER A 522 0.33 -2.51 31.29
N ASN A 523 -0.82 -2.06 30.78
CA ASN A 523 -2.04 -1.89 31.55
C ASN A 523 -3.05 -3.02 31.27
N ASP A 524 -4.06 -3.13 32.13
CA ASP A 524 -5.21 -4.01 31.89
C ASP A 524 -5.94 -3.67 30.58
N VAL A 525 -6.69 -4.64 30.08
CA VAL A 525 -7.36 -4.59 28.78
C VAL A 525 -8.86 -4.68 28.91
N THR A 526 -9.58 -4.26 27.88
CA THR A 526 -11.02 -4.49 27.79
C THR A 526 -11.34 -5.94 27.38
N VAL A 527 -12.55 -6.43 27.68
CA VAL A 527 -13.07 -7.70 27.14
C VAL A 527 -12.93 -7.76 25.62
N LYS A 528 -13.18 -6.64 24.92
CA LYS A 528 -13.02 -6.55 23.46
C LYS A 528 -11.57 -6.71 23.00
N GLU A 529 -10.63 -6.04 23.67
CA GLU A 529 -9.21 -6.14 23.37
C GLU A 529 -8.68 -7.56 23.59
N ALA A 530 -9.06 -8.20 24.70
CA ALA A 530 -8.72 -9.60 24.98
C ALA A 530 -9.29 -10.54 23.90
N ALA A 531 -10.56 -10.37 23.51
CA ALA A 531 -11.18 -11.16 22.46
C ALA A 531 -10.50 -10.95 21.09
N ASN A 532 -10.13 -9.71 20.75
CA ASN A 532 -9.40 -9.40 19.52
C ASN A 532 -8.02 -10.06 19.48
N PHE A 533 -7.29 -10.05 20.59
CA PHE A 533 -5.98 -10.69 20.69
C PHE A 533 -6.10 -12.22 20.59
N GLN A 534 -7.09 -12.81 21.27
CA GLN A 534 -7.34 -14.24 21.19
C GLN A 534 -7.67 -14.67 19.75
N HIS A 535 -8.52 -13.90 19.06
CA HIS A 535 -8.82 -14.14 17.65
C HIS A 535 -7.59 -14.00 16.75
N PHE A 536 -6.76 -12.98 16.97
CA PHE A 536 -5.49 -12.82 16.26
C PHE A 536 -4.56 -14.03 16.46
N LYS A 537 -4.42 -14.51 17.70
CA LYS A 537 -3.65 -15.71 18.03
C LYS A 537 -4.14 -16.94 17.25
N GLU A 538 -5.45 -17.15 17.18
CA GLU A 538 -6.03 -18.26 16.42
C GLU A 538 -5.78 -18.14 14.91
N VAL A 539 -5.95 -16.95 14.33
CA VAL A 539 -5.71 -16.70 12.90
C VAL A 539 -4.23 -16.90 12.57
N LEU A 540 -3.32 -16.41 13.41
CA LEU A 540 -1.89 -16.57 13.23
C LEU A 540 -1.48 -18.04 13.28
N GLN A 541 -1.92 -18.77 14.31
CA GLN A 541 -1.59 -20.18 14.50
C GLN A 541 -2.15 -21.08 13.39
N LYS A 542 -3.38 -20.82 12.91
CA LYS A 542 -3.98 -21.56 11.79
C LYS A 542 -3.37 -21.22 10.43
N GLY A 543 -2.87 -19.99 10.25
CA GLY A 543 -2.36 -19.49 8.98
C GLY A 543 -0.85 -19.65 8.83
N LEU A 544 -0.09 -18.80 9.53
CA LEU A 544 1.37 -18.70 9.37
C LEU A 544 2.13 -19.56 10.38
N GLY A 545 1.48 -19.98 11.48
CA GLY A 545 2.15 -20.65 12.60
C GLY A 545 3.19 -19.73 13.22
N GLU A 546 4.47 -20.03 12.99
CA GLU A 546 5.60 -19.16 13.33
C GLU A 546 6.06 -18.31 12.14
N LEU A 547 6.30 -17.03 12.39
CA LEU A 547 6.91 -16.12 11.41
C LEU A 547 8.43 -16.35 11.41
N PRO A 548 9.01 -16.76 10.28
CA PRO A 548 10.43 -17.06 10.25
C PRO A 548 11.31 -15.81 10.20
N PRO A 549 12.60 -15.94 10.56
CA PRO A 549 13.59 -14.90 10.29
C PRO A 549 13.64 -14.56 8.80
N LEU A 550 13.71 -13.26 8.50
CA LEU A 550 13.78 -12.72 7.14
C LEU A 550 15.10 -11.98 6.97
N SER A 551 15.82 -12.32 5.91
CA SER A 551 17.08 -11.70 5.54
C SER A 551 16.99 -11.11 4.14
N ALA A 552 17.60 -9.96 3.93
CA ALA A 552 17.82 -9.41 2.60
C ALA A 552 19.17 -8.71 2.50
N ALA A 553 19.79 -8.74 1.32
CA ALA A 553 21.00 -7.99 1.03
C ALA A 553 20.83 -7.24 -0.30
N VAL A 554 21.33 -6.00 -0.33
CA VAL A 554 21.40 -5.20 -1.55
C VAL A 554 22.87 -4.94 -1.84
N HIS A 555 23.31 -5.30 -3.04
CA HIS A 555 24.64 -5.01 -3.53
C HIS A 555 24.55 -4.13 -4.77
N ARG A 556 25.51 -3.20 -4.88
CA ARG A 556 25.63 -2.27 -6.01
C ARG A 556 26.93 -2.56 -6.73
N ALA A 557 26.83 -2.88 -8.00
CA ALA A 557 27.97 -2.97 -8.91
C ALA A 557 27.91 -1.78 -9.88
N PRO A 558 28.79 -0.77 -9.73
CA PRO A 558 28.84 0.34 -10.69
C PRO A 558 29.25 -0.20 -12.07
N GLY A 559 28.61 0.30 -13.12
CA GLY A 559 29.01 0.03 -14.49
C GLY A 559 30.31 0.77 -14.86
N GLU A 560 30.89 0.43 -16.00
CA GLU A 560 31.90 1.29 -16.63
C GLU A 560 31.29 2.66 -16.98
N ALA A 561 32.13 3.68 -17.20
CA ALA A 561 31.64 5.03 -17.51
C ALA A 561 30.71 5.02 -18.74
N GLY A 562 29.46 5.43 -18.56
CA GLY A 562 28.41 5.42 -19.59
C GLY A 562 27.64 4.11 -19.74
N ALA A 563 27.99 3.05 -18.99
CA ALA A 563 27.26 1.80 -18.92
C ALA A 563 26.19 1.83 -17.81
N PRO A 564 25.13 1.00 -17.90
CA PRO A 564 24.17 0.83 -16.81
C PRO A 564 24.84 0.32 -15.52
N GLU A 565 24.39 0.82 -14.38
CA GLU A 565 24.71 0.26 -13.07
C GLU A 565 23.78 -0.92 -12.75
N THR A 566 24.28 -1.89 -11.99
CA THR A 566 23.51 -3.05 -11.54
C THR A 566 23.25 -2.97 -10.04
N ILE A 567 21.98 -3.07 -9.66
CA ILE A 567 21.57 -3.33 -8.27
C ILE A 567 21.10 -4.78 -8.18
N SER A 568 21.75 -5.57 -7.33
CA SER A 568 21.32 -6.93 -7.00
C SER A 568 20.66 -6.97 -5.62
N VAL A 569 19.50 -7.62 -5.53
CA VAL A 569 18.75 -7.85 -4.30
C VAL A 569 18.64 -9.35 -4.07
N ASP A 570 19.21 -9.82 -2.97
CA ASP A 570 19.06 -11.20 -2.50
C ASP A 570 18.11 -11.22 -1.30
N ILE A 571 17.14 -12.12 -1.28
CA ILE A 571 16.22 -12.35 -0.16
C ILE A 571 16.33 -13.81 0.27
N TYR A 572 16.45 -14.02 1.57
CA TYR A 572 16.48 -15.34 2.18
C TYR A 572 15.49 -15.39 3.35
N VAL A 573 14.54 -16.32 3.29
CA VAL A 573 13.56 -16.55 4.34
C VAL A 573 13.71 -17.99 4.82
N GLN A 574 14.04 -18.16 6.10
CA GLN A 574 14.27 -19.48 6.69
C GLN A 574 12.94 -20.18 6.99
N GLY A 575 12.92 -21.51 7.06
CA GLY A 575 11.79 -22.31 7.52
C GLY A 575 10.92 -22.90 6.42
N SER A 576 10.02 -23.81 6.82
CA SER A 576 9.14 -24.53 5.92
C SER A 576 8.00 -23.64 5.41
N LEU A 577 8.26 -22.97 4.30
CA LEU A 577 7.33 -22.03 3.65
C LEU A 577 6.46 -22.70 2.59
N ARG A 578 6.87 -23.87 2.06
CA ARG A 578 6.18 -24.53 0.95
C ARG A 578 4.71 -24.81 1.25
N GLN A 579 4.41 -25.29 2.46
CA GLN A 579 3.04 -25.53 2.92
C GLN A 579 2.27 -24.22 3.21
N LYS A 580 2.97 -23.15 3.62
CA LYS A 580 2.38 -21.85 3.98
C LYS A 580 2.02 -20.99 2.76
N LEU A 581 2.66 -21.22 1.61
CA LEU A 581 2.40 -20.50 0.35
C LEU A 581 1.16 -21.01 -0.41
N GLY A 582 0.41 -21.94 0.18
CA GLY A 582 -0.84 -22.46 -0.39
C GLY A 582 -0.63 -23.12 -1.76
N THR A 583 -1.56 -22.89 -2.69
CA THR A 583 -1.55 -23.54 -4.02
C THR A 583 -0.31 -23.23 -4.85
N VAL A 584 0.32 -22.06 -4.64
CA VAL A 584 1.54 -21.68 -5.36
C VAL A 584 2.73 -22.53 -4.92
N GLY A 585 2.89 -22.74 -3.61
CA GLY A 585 3.96 -23.59 -3.08
C GLY A 585 3.81 -25.06 -3.45
N THR A 586 2.56 -25.52 -3.64
CA THR A 586 2.27 -26.90 -4.08
C THR A 586 2.46 -27.13 -5.57
N TRP A 587 2.44 -26.09 -6.41
CA TRP A 587 2.60 -26.24 -7.87
C TRP A 587 4.05 -26.11 -8.34
N LEU A 588 4.94 -25.52 -7.54
CA LEU A 588 6.36 -25.47 -7.86
C LEU A 588 6.98 -26.87 -7.70
N GLY A 589 7.71 -27.32 -8.71
CA GLY A 589 8.40 -28.62 -8.73
C GLY A 589 9.67 -28.62 -7.89
N GLN A 590 10.60 -29.53 -8.14
CA GLN A 590 11.92 -29.50 -7.48
C GLN A 590 12.82 -28.41 -8.10
N PRO A 591 13.80 -27.86 -7.35
CA PRO A 591 14.79 -26.94 -7.94
C PRO A 591 15.60 -27.61 -9.03
N ALA A 592 15.55 -27.06 -10.25
CA ALA A 592 16.29 -27.56 -11.39
C ALA A 592 17.67 -26.89 -11.50
N GLU A 593 18.65 -27.70 -11.93
CA GLU A 593 20.03 -27.27 -12.21
C GLU A 593 20.20 -26.74 -13.63
N LYS A 594 19.18 -26.92 -14.46
CA LYS A 594 19.11 -26.42 -15.84
C LYS A 594 17.94 -25.47 -15.98
N ASN A 595 18.08 -24.53 -16.90
CA ASN A 595 17.01 -23.64 -17.31
C ASN A 595 17.02 -23.46 -18.83
N LEU A 596 15.98 -22.85 -19.37
CA LEU A 596 15.88 -22.57 -20.78
C LEU A 596 16.97 -21.58 -21.19
N GLN A 597 17.69 -21.89 -22.26
CA GLN A 597 18.66 -20.97 -22.81
C GLN A 597 17.97 -19.69 -23.31
N PRO A 598 18.62 -18.53 -23.15
CA PRO A 598 18.24 -17.28 -23.78
C PRO A 598 17.82 -17.41 -25.26
N VAL A 599 16.53 -17.22 -25.56
CA VAL A 599 16.07 -17.11 -26.95
C VAL A 599 16.28 -15.68 -27.45
N SER A 600 16.93 -15.54 -28.61
CA SER A 600 17.21 -14.24 -29.23
C SER A 600 15.92 -13.55 -29.66
N GLY A 601 15.79 -12.26 -29.33
CA GLY A 601 14.64 -11.41 -29.68
C GLY A 601 13.45 -11.47 -28.71
N ASP A 602 13.58 -12.20 -27.61
CA ASP A 602 12.64 -12.09 -26.49
C ASP A 602 12.90 -10.81 -25.68
N LEU A 603 11.84 -10.13 -25.29
CA LEU A 603 11.89 -8.95 -24.43
C LEU A 603 11.52 -9.28 -22.99
N LEU A 604 10.50 -10.10 -22.76
CA LEU A 604 10.13 -10.62 -21.44
C LEU A 604 10.07 -12.14 -21.54
N ALA A 605 10.86 -12.85 -20.74
CA ALA A 605 10.82 -14.30 -20.64
C ALA A 605 10.56 -14.71 -19.18
N ILE A 606 9.70 -15.71 -19.00
CA ILE A 606 9.39 -16.32 -17.71
C ILE A 606 9.43 -17.83 -17.88
N GLU A 607 10.08 -18.52 -16.95
CA GLU A 607 10.18 -19.97 -16.91
C GLU A 607 9.91 -20.44 -15.48
N ALA A 608 9.10 -21.47 -15.32
CA ALA A 608 8.80 -22.08 -14.04
C ALA A 608 8.91 -23.61 -14.11
N VAL A 609 9.57 -24.21 -13.12
CA VAL A 609 9.56 -25.66 -12.87
C VAL A 609 8.34 -25.97 -12.03
N VAL A 610 7.47 -26.83 -12.55
CA VAL A 610 6.15 -27.10 -12.00
C VAL A 610 5.98 -28.60 -11.72
N ASP A 611 5.19 -28.91 -10.70
CA ASP A 611 4.78 -30.27 -10.35
C ASP A 611 3.26 -30.25 -10.11
N PHE A 612 2.51 -30.81 -11.06
CA PHE A 612 1.06 -30.77 -11.05
C PHE A 612 0.47 -32.07 -10.50
N PRO A 613 -0.62 -32.03 -9.72
CA PRO A 613 -1.29 -33.24 -9.27
C PRO A 613 -1.85 -34.05 -10.44
N THR A 614 -1.77 -35.38 -10.35
CA THR A 614 -2.33 -36.31 -11.34
C THR A 614 -3.84 -36.07 -11.55
N PRO A 615 -4.34 -36.16 -12.81
CA PRO A 615 -3.69 -36.69 -14.02
C PRO A 615 -2.94 -35.63 -14.86
N LEU A 616 -2.65 -34.44 -14.32
CA LEU A 616 -2.09 -33.32 -15.09
C LEU A 616 -0.57 -33.40 -15.30
N ALA A 617 0.17 -34.01 -14.37
CA ALA A 617 1.53 -34.47 -14.60
C ALA A 617 1.47 -35.96 -14.94
N GLY A 618 2.14 -36.38 -16.01
CA GLY A 618 2.38 -37.80 -16.22
C GLY A 618 3.21 -38.34 -15.04
N ASP A 619 2.84 -39.51 -14.52
CA ASP A 619 3.38 -40.08 -13.27
C ASP A 619 4.82 -40.62 -13.40
N ASP A 620 5.78 -39.79 -13.83
CA ASP A 620 7.17 -40.23 -14.09
C ASP A 620 8.26 -39.50 -13.30
N GLY A 621 7.91 -38.50 -12.47
CA GLY A 621 8.87 -37.76 -11.64
C GLY A 621 9.87 -36.90 -12.43
N SER A 622 9.61 -36.62 -13.71
CA SER A 622 10.47 -35.74 -14.53
C SER A 622 10.26 -34.24 -14.22
N GLU A 623 11.31 -33.44 -14.43
CA GLU A 623 11.23 -31.97 -14.30
C GLU A 623 10.33 -31.40 -15.40
N HIS A 624 9.25 -30.71 -15.04
CA HIS A 624 8.39 -30.05 -16.00
C HIS A 624 8.64 -28.55 -16.02
N HIS A 625 9.21 -28.07 -17.11
CA HIS A 625 9.42 -26.66 -17.36
C HIS A 625 8.21 -26.12 -18.12
N LEU A 626 7.55 -25.10 -17.56
CA LEU A 626 6.57 -24.28 -18.25
C LEU A 626 7.19 -22.90 -18.48
N PHE A 627 7.28 -22.48 -19.73
CA PHE A 627 7.93 -21.23 -20.09
C PHE A 627 7.09 -20.41 -21.07
N GLY A 628 7.37 -19.13 -21.15
CA GLY A 628 6.73 -18.25 -22.11
C GLY A 628 7.47 -16.94 -22.23
N ALA A 629 7.38 -16.34 -23.41
CA ALA A 629 8.01 -15.06 -23.67
C ALA A 629 7.17 -14.14 -24.55
N LEU A 630 7.39 -12.84 -24.37
CA LEU A 630 6.91 -11.77 -25.24
C LEU A 630 8.10 -11.22 -26.05
N ARG A 631 7.89 -11.08 -27.35
CA ARG A 631 8.87 -10.49 -28.30
C ARG A 631 8.50 -9.04 -28.59
N ASP A 632 9.26 -8.36 -29.44
CA ASP A 632 8.91 -6.99 -29.82
C ASP A 632 7.65 -6.93 -30.70
N PHE A 633 6.65 -6.15 -30.28
CA PHE A 633 5.41 -5.89 -31.01
C PHE A 633 4.78 -4.56 -30.59
N ARG A 634 4.02 -3.96 -31.50
CA ARG A 634 3.09 -2.87 -31.20
C ARG A 634 1.67 -3.40 -31.17
N SER A 635 0.96 -3.25 -30.04
CA SER A 635 -0.47 -3.50 -30.02
C SER A 635 -1.21 -2.28 -30.58
N PRO A 636 -2.17 -2.46 -31.51
CA PRO A 636 -3.05 -1.38 -31.94
C PRO A 636 -4.04 -1.05 -30.82
N PHE A 637 -3.61 -0.25 -29.85
CA PHE A 637 -4.50 0.22 -28.79
C PHE A 637 -5.42 1.32 -29.30
N VAL A 638 -6.69 1.24 -28.92
CA VAL A 638 -7.68 2.30 -29.12
C VAL A 638 -8.20 2.76 -27.77
N VAL A 639 -8.35 4.07 -27.62
CA VAL A 639 -9.02 4.62 -26.46
C VAL A 639 -10.51 4.61 -26.72
N LYS A 640 -11.25 3.84 -25.91
CA LYS A 640 -12.71 3.75 -25.99
C LYS A 640 -13.30 3.86 -24.58
N ASN A 641 -14.18 4.84 -24.39
CA ASN A 641 -14.94 5.05 -23.15
C ASN A 641 -14.04 5.19 -21.90
N GLY A 642 -12.97 5.95 -21.99
CA GLY A 642 -12.09 6.21 -20.85
C GLY A 642 -11.09 5.09 -20.52
N ALA A 643 -11.00 4.05 -21.35
CA ALA A 643 -10.07 2.95 -21.16
C ALA A 643 -9.27 2.67 -22.44
N ILE A 644 -8.02 2.26 -22.26
CA ILE A 644 -7.22 1.69 -23.32
C ILE A 644 -7.71 0.27 -23.56
N GLN A 645 -8.16 0.00 -24.78
CA GLN A 645 -8.65 -1.31 -25.19
C GLN A 645 -7.88 -1.80 -26.41
N PRO A 646 -7.75 -3.12 -26.57
CA PRO A 646 -7.22 -3.67 -27.80
C PRO A 646 -8.12 -3.32 -29.00
N GLY A 647 -7.54 -2.80 -30.08
CA GLY A 647 -8.22 -2.44 -31.32
C GLY A 647 -8.34 -3.58 -32.33
N ALA A 648 -7.73 -4.73 -32.03
CA ALA A 648 -7.63 -5.90 -32.90
C ALA A 648 -7.86 -7.21 -32.12
N GLY A 649 -7.92 -8.35 -32.83
CA GLY A 649 -8.06 -9.68 -32.22
C GLY A 649 -6.75 -10.18 -31.56
N PRO A 650 -6.80 -11.12 -30.60
CA PRO A 650 -5.64 -11.60 -29.82
C PRO A 650 -4.37 -11.92 -30.63
N ALA A 651 -4.50 -12.50 -31.82
CA ALA A 651 -3.38 -12.83 -32.70
C ALA A 651 -2.62 -11.61 -33.26
N GLU A 652 -3.27 -10.45 -33.31
CA GLU A 652 -2.65 -9.17 -33.68
C GLU A 652 -2.15 -8.39 -32.45
N LEU A 653 -2.57 -8.78 -31.24
CA LEU A 653 -2.31 -8.02 -30.02
C LEU A 653 -1.03 -8.44 -29.29
N VAL A 654 -0.60 -9.68 -29.45
CA VAL A 654 0.53 -10.24 -28.71
C VAL A 654 1.42 -11.02 -29.67
N ARG A 655 2.71 -10.68 -29.69
CA ARG A 655 3.73 -11.51 -30.32
C ARG A 655 4.53 -12.20 -29.22
N GLY A 656 4.27 -13.47 -29.01
CA GLY A 656 4.87 -14.25 -27.95
C GLY A 656 4.55 -15.71 -28.09
N TYR A 657 5.03 -16.51 -27.14
CA TYR A 657 4.82 -17.94 -27.12
C TYR A 657 4.67 -18.47 -25.69
N LEU A 658 4.06 -19.64 -25.58
CA LEU A 658 4.05 -20.48 -24.39
C LEU A 658 4.63 -21.83 -24.79
N GLY A 659 5.45 -22.44 -23.97
CA GLY A 659 6.02 -23.74 -24.24
C GLY A 659 6.22 -24.57 -22.99
N ALA A 660 6.42 -25.86 -23.19
CA ALA A 660 6.68 -26.81 -22.12
C ALA A 660 7.72 -27.86 -22.52
N TRP A 661 8.41 -28.40 -21.52
CA TRP A 661 9.40 -29.47 -21.66
C TRP A 661 9.41 -30.38 -20.41
N PRO A 662 9.61 -31.70 -20.53
CA PRO A 662 9.60 -32.49 -21.75
C PRO A 662 8.17 -32.88 -22.20
N LYS A 663 7.16 -32.59 -21.37
CA LYS A 663 5.75 -32.94 -21.62
C LYS A 663 4.88 -31.70 -21.71
N PRO A 664 3.81 -31.72 -22.53
CA PRO A 664 2.86 -30.61 -22.66
C PRO A 664 2.16 -30.21 -21.36
N GLY A 665 1.92 -31.16 -20.44
CA GLY A 665 1.27 -30.91 -19.15
C GLY A 665 -0.03 -30.11 -19.28
N LEU A 666 -0.12 -28.95 -18.61
CA LEU A 666 -1.25 -28.00 -18.69
C LEU A 666 -1.55 -27.47 -20.10
N LEU A 667 -0.56 -27.44 -20.99
CA LEU A 667 -0.76 -26.94 -22.35
C LEU A 667 -1.73 -27.83 -23.15
N THR A 668 -1.89 -29.11 -22.77
CA THR A 668 -2.93 -30.00 -23.34
C THR A 668 -4.34 -29.44 -23.24
N TRP A 669 -4.64 -28.61 -22.23
CA TRP A 669 -5.95 -27.95 -22.12
C TRP A 669 -6.17 -26.90 -23.21
N LEU A 670 -5.10 -26.27 -23.69
CA LEU A 670 -5.13 -25.29 -24.78
C LEU A 670 -5.06 -25.96 -26.16
N THR A 671 -4.32 -27.08 -26.28
CA THR A 671 -4.12 -27.79 -27.55
C THR A 671 -5.21 -28.81 -27.89
N GLY A 672 -5.91 -29.35 -26.87
CA GLY A 672 -6.73 -30.54 -27.04
C GLY A 672 -5.88 -31.82 -27.01
N ALA A 673 -6.48 -32.96 -27.38
CA ALA A 673 -5.82 -34.26 -27.36
C ALA A 673 -4.85 -34.51 -28.54
N GLU A 674 -4.81 -33.62 -29.54
CA GLU A 674 -3.92 -33.73 -30.70
C GLU A 674 -2.59 -33.00 -30.41
N GLU A 675 -1.52 -33.78 -30.19
CA GLU A 675 -0.16 -33.27 -30.07
C GLU A 675 0.44 -32.96 -31.45
N ALA A 676 1.27 -31.91 -31.55
CA ALA A 676 2.02 -31.61 -32.76
C ALA A 676 2.98 -32.76 -33.15
N GLU A 677 2.99 -33.15 -34.43
CA GLU A 677 3.80 -34.28 -34.92
C GLU A 677 5.23 -33.89 -35.33
N GLY A 678 5.56 -32.59 -35.43
CA GLY A 678 6.88 -32.16 -35.86
C GLY A 678 7.14 -30.66 -35.75
N VAL A 679 8.25 -30.24 -36.36
CA VAL A 679 8.80 -28.87 -36.26
C VAL A 679 8.02 -27.84 -37.08
N GLU A 680 7.23 -28.27 -38.05
CA GLU A 680 6.41 -27.39 -38.86
C GLU A 680 5.19 -26.89 -38.05
N PRO A 681 4.89 -25.57 -38.06
CA PRO A 681 3.72 -25.04 -37.37
C PRO A 681 2.41 -25.67 -37.88
N GLN A 682 1.64 -26.24 -36.96
CA GLN A 682 0.31 -26.83 -37.21
C GLN A 682 -0.77 -25.99 -36.51
N PRO A 683 -1.89 -25.66 -37.17
CA PRO A 683 -2.95 -24.86 -36.57
C PRO A 683 -3.73 -25.65 -35.50
N ILE A 684 -3.98 -25.04 -34.34
CA ILE A 684 -4.92 -25.50 -33.32
C ILE A 684 -6.07 -24.50 -33.25
N GLY A 685 -7.21 -24.89 -33.79
CA GLY A 685 -8.38 -24.02 -33.86
C GLY A 685 -8.12 -22.76 -34.71
N PRO A 686 -8.90 -21.68 -34.52
CA PRO A 686 -8.93 -20.58 -35.48
C PRO A 686 -7.76 -19.59 -35.37
N ASN A 687 -7.04 -19.54 -34.24
CA ASN A 687 -6.12 -18.42 -33.94
C ASN A 687 -4.78 -18.83 -33.33
N MET A 688 -4.48 -20.12 -33.21
CA MET A 688 -3.29 -20.59 -32.50
C MET A 688 -2.58 -21.67 -33.31
N TRP A 689 -1.28 -21.78 -33.10
CA TRP A 689 -0.41 -22.72 -33.78
C TRP A 689 0.41 -23.46 -32.73
N GLN A 690 0.76 -24.71 -33.02
CA GLN A 690 1.71 -25.51 -32.26
C GLN A 690 2.80 -26.08 -33.14
N ALA A 691 3.95 -26.35 -32.57
CA ALA A 691 4.94 -27.25 -33.13
C ALA A 691 5.74 -27.92 -32.01
N LYS A 692 6.41 -29.01 -32.35
CA LYS A 692 7.23 -29.80 -31.44
C LYS A 692 8.60 -30.06 -32.03
N GLN A 693 9.64 -29.90 -31.22
CA GLN A 693 11.01 -30.30 -31.55
C GLN A 693 11.59 -31.05 -30.36
N GLU A 694 12.01 -32.30 -30.60
CA GLU A 694 12.43 -33.20 -29.53
C GLU A 694 11.31 -33.27 -28.45
N ASP A 695 11.63 -32.90 -27.22
CA ASP A 695 10.71 -32.88 -26.09
C ASP A 695 10.11 -31.48 -25.81
N PHE A 696 10.41 -30.48 -26.63
CA PHE A 696 9.83 -29.14 -26.50
C PHE A 696 8.51 -29.04 -27.28
N LEU A 697 7.44 -28.66 -26.59
CA LEU A 697 6.20 -28.18 -27.22
C LEU A 697 6.16 -26.66 -27.17
N LEU A 698 5.76 -26.02 -28.28
CA LEU A 698 5.63 -24.58 -28.38
C LEU A 698 4.27 -24.18 -28.97
N LEU A 699 3.67 -23.14 -28.41
CA LEU A 699 2.39 -22.56 -28.80
C LEU A 699 2.55 -21.07 -29.07
N SER A 700 1.97 -20.58 -30.17
CA SER A 700 1.92 -19.15 -30.46
C SER A 700 0.65 -18.80 -31.24
N PHE A 701 0.23 -17.54 -31.17
CA PHE A 701 -0.77 -17.00 -32.08
C PHE A 701 -0.23 -16.79 -33.51
N LYS A 702 1.09 -16.90 -33.72
CA LYS A 702 1.74 -16.65 -35.01
C LYS A 702 2.69 -17.80 -35.38
N PRO A 703 2.55 -18.41 -36.57
CA PRO A 703 3.42 -19.51 -36.99
C PRO A 703 4.88 -19.06 -37.14
N GLU A 704 5.13 -17.83 -37.57
CA GLU A 704 6.50 -17.32 -37.77
C GLU A 704 7.25 -17.15 -36.44
N VAL A 705 6.53 -16.99 -35.32
CA VAL A 705 7.16 -16.98 -33.98
C VAL A 705 7.67 -18.38 -33.64
N ILE A 706 6.90 -19.41 -33.97
CA ILE A 706 7.30 -20.80 -33.74
C ILE A 706 8.55 -21.13 -34.57
N GLU A 707 8.54 -20.80 -35.86
CA GLU A 707 9.69 -21.02 -36.77
C GLU A 707 10.97 -20.32 -36.28
N GLN A 708 10.84 -19.14 -35.66
CA GLN A 708 11.97 -18.39 -35.10
C GLN A 708 12.47 -18.97 -33.79
N VAL A 709 11.57 -19.41 -32.91
CA VAL A 709 11.87 -19.76 -31.51
C VAL A 709 12.25 -21.22 -31.35
N LEU A 710 11.51 -22.13 -31.98
CA LEU A 710 11.64 -23.58 -31.78
C LEU A 710 13.09 -24.08 -32.02
N PRO A 711 13.82 -23.66 -33.08
CA PRO A 711 15.20 -24.08 -33.30
C PRO A 711 16.21 -23.57 -32.27
N GLN A 712 15.83 -22.56 -31.47
CA GLN A 712 16.65 -21.96 -30.42
C GLN A 712 16.33 -22.53 -29.04
N LEU A 713 15.37 -23.44 -28.88
CA LEU A 713 15.07 -24.02 -27.57
C LEU A 713 16.11 -25.07 -27.20
N ALA A 714 16.77 -24.87 -26.06
CA ALA A 714 17.58 -25.88 -25.42
C ALA A 714 17.67 -25.59 -23.92
N LEU A 715 17.94 -26.62 -23.13
CA LEU A 715 18.30 -26.46 -21.73
C LEU A 715 19.81 -26.21 -21.60
N GLN A 716 20.17 -25.24 -20.78
CA GLN A 716 21.55 -24.94 -20.40
C GLN A 716 21.73 -25.08 -18.88
N PRO A 717 22.96 -25.25 -18.37
CA PRO A 717 23.22 -25.16 -16.94
C PRO A 717 22.77 -23.80 -16.40
N ALA A 718 21.96 -23.79 -15.34
CA ALA A 718 21.49 -22.57 -14.73
C ALA A 718 22.61 -21.93 -13.91
N GLU A 719 22.84 -20.61 -14.07
CA GLU A 719 23.79 -19.86 -13.24
C GLU A 719 23.45 -19.99 -11.74
N ARG A 720 22.16 -20.09 -11.43
CA ARG A 720 21.63 -20.35 -10.10
C ARG A 720 20.50 -21.38 -10.18
N THR A 721 20.65 -22.46 -9.43
CA THR A 721 19.59 -23.47 -9.24
C THR A 721 18.30 -22.79 -8.77
N GLY A 722 17.17 -23.13 -9.40
CA GLY A 722 15.91 -22.43 -9.18
C GLY A 722 14.69 -23.22 -9.65
N GLN A 723 13.51 -22.65 -9.42
CA GLN A 723 12.23 -23.14 -9.95
C GLN A 723 11.49 -22.06 -10.73
N LEU A 724 11.95 -20.82 -10.68
CA LEU A 724 11.36 -19.72 -11.44
C LEU A 724 12.50 -18.82 -11.88
N TRP A 725 12.51 -18.48 -13.16
CA TRP A 725 13.39 -17.48 -13.75
C TRP A 725 12.56 -16.43 -14.49
N VAL A 726 12.99 -15.18 -14.37
CA VAL A 726 12.41 -14.05 -15.09
C VAL A 726 13.53 -13.25 -15.73
N ARG A 727 13.30 -12.81 -16.96
CA ARG A 727 14.19 -11.90 -17.67
C ARG A 727 13.36 -10.85 -18.41
N LEU A 728 13.73 -9.59 -18.25
CA LEU A 728 13.19 -8.45 -18.98
C LEU A 728 14.37 -7.67 -19.58
N GLU A 729 14.42 -7.56 -20.89
CA GLU A 729 15.45 -6.81 -21.62
C GLU A 729 15.22 -5.29 -21.53
N ASP A 730 16.21 -4.52 -22.00
CA ASP A 730 16.04 -3.08 -22.20
C ASP A 730 14.90 -2.81 -23.21
N LEU A 731 13.88 -2.10 -22.75
CA LEU A 731 12.74 -1.74 -23.60
C LEU A 731 13.03 -0.48 -24.44
N THR A 732 14.13 0.22 -24.21
CA THR A 732 14.46 1.48 -24.90
C THR A 732 14.50 1.26 -26.43
N GLY A 733 13.68 2.01 -27.16
CA GLY A 733 13.61 1.93 -28.63
C GLY A 733 12.80 0.75 -29.19
N THR A 734 12.23 -0.10 -28.33
CA THR A 734 11.36 -1.22 -28.76
C THR A 734 9.93 -0.73 -29.02
N GLN A 735 9.16 -1.44 -29.84
CA GLN A 735 7.72 -1.19 -29.98
C GLN A 735 6.95 -1.53 -28.70
N MET A 736 7.43 -2.51 -27.93
CA MET A 736 6.84 -2.85 -26.63
C MET A 736 6.90 -1.69 -25.63
N ALA A 737 7.92 -0.82 -25.71
CA ALA A 737 7.96 0.39 -24.89
C ALA A 737 6.78 1.33 -25.15
N GLU A 738 6.24 1.41 -26.37
CA GLU A 738 5.05 2.20 -26.65
C GLU A 738 3.80 1.60 -26.01
N ASN A 739 3.69 0.27 -26.00
CA ASN A 739 2.60 -0.43 -25.31
C ASN A 739 2.65 -0.16 -23.80
N VAL A 740 3.85 -0.31 -23.21
CA VAL A 740 4.10 -0.02 -21.79
C VAL A 740 3.85 1.46 -21.48
N ASN A 741 4.22 2.37 -22.39
CA ASN A 741 3.98 3.79 -22.24
C ASN A 741 2.49 4.13 -22.25
N ALA A 742 1.71 3.56 -23.17
CA ALA A 742 0.27 3.77 -23.27
C ALA A 742 -0.46 3.25 -22.02
N LEU A 743 -0.22 1.98 -21.64
CA LEU A 743 -0.79 1.40 -20.42
C LEU A 743 -0.32 2.14 -19.15
N GLY A 744 0.94 2.57 -19.16
CA GLY A 744 1.53 3.43 -18.15
C GLY A 744 0.78 4.76 -18.01
N TYR A 745 0.50 5.46 -19.12
CA TYR A 745 -0.25 6.71 -19.10
C TYR A 745 -1.64 6.53 -18.50
N MET A 746 -2.38 5.50 -18.93
CA MET A 746 -3.71 5.21 -18.38
C MET A 746 -3.64 5.06 -16.85
N ARG A 747 -2.66 4.31 -16.35
CA ARG A 747 -2.47 4.10 -14.91
C ARG A 747 -2.06 5.37 -14.17
N THR A 748 -1.11 6.13 -14.72
CA THR A 748 -0.63 7.40 -14.16
C THR A 748 -1.75 8.45 -14.13
N ARG A 749 -2.54 8.54 -15.20
CA ARG A 749 -3.71 9.41 -15.29
C ARG A 749 -4.75 9.05 -14.25
N GLU A 750 -5.15 7.79 -14.12
CA GLU A 750 -6.13 7.39 -13.10
C GLU A 750 -5.64 7.70 -11.68
N THR A 751 -4.35 7.50 -11.42
CA THR A 751 -3.72 7.88 -10.14
C THR A 751 -3.71 9.40 -9.92
N SER A 752 -3.60 10.22 -10.96
CA SER A 752 -3.75 11.67 -10.86
C SER A 752 -5.20 12.08 -10.63
N VAL A 753 -6.15 11.47 -11.34
CA VAL A 753 -7.58 11.81 -11.23
C VAL A 753 -8.14 11.38 -9.87
N ALA A 754 -7.58 10.34 -9.26
CA ALA A 754 -7.86 9.89 -7.89
C ALA A 754 -7.88 11.02 -6.85
N GLY A 755 -6.80 11.80 -6.77
CA GLY A 755 -6.67 12.88 -5.80
C GLY A 755 -7.75 13.95 -6.00
N SER A 756 -7.97 14.35 -7.25
CA SER A 756 -9.05 15.26 -7.63
C SER A 756 -10.44 14.73 -7.29
N ARG A 757 -10.73 13.45 -7.53
CA ARG A 757 -12.02 12.83 -7.19
C ARG A 757 -12.28 12.89 -5.68
N MET A 758 -11.27 12.60 -4.85
CA MET A 758 -11.40 12.72 -3.39
C MET A 758 -11.74 14.16 -2.97
N MET A 759 -11.00 15.15 -3.46
CA MET A 759 -11.23 16.57 -3.12
C MET A 759 -12.63 17.04 -3.55
N ASN A 760 -13.08 16.64 -4.75
CA ASN A 760 -14.43 16.98 -5.22
C ASN A 760 -15.53 16.23 -4.43
N SER A 761 -15.29 14.97 -4.03
CA SER A 761 -16.23 14.21 -3.20
C SER A 761 -16.44 14.88 -1.84
N LEU A 762 -15.38 15.41 -1.22
CA LEU A 762 -15.48 16.17 0.04
C LEU A 762 -16.39 17.40 -0.11
N ALA A 763 -16.23 18.18 -1.17
CA ALA A 763 -17.12 19.31 -1.45
C ALA A 763 -18.57 18.86 -1.64
N ASN A 764 -18.78 17.77 -2.37
CA ASN A 764 -20.12 17.29 -2.72
C ASN A 764 -20.86 16.61 -1.55
N GLN A 765 -20.15 15.88 -0.69
CA GLN A 765 -20.75 15.06 0.36
C GLN A 765 -20.77 15.75 1.72
N LEU A 766 -19.83 16.64 2.00
CA LEU A 766 -19.67 17.33 3.28
C LEU A 766 -19.78 18.85 3.17
N HIS A 767 -20.12 19.39 1.99
CA HIS A 767 -20.26 20.83 1.72
C HIS A 767 -19.03 21.65 2.09
N LEU A 768 -17.86 21.03 2.06
CA LEU A 768 -16.61 21.73 2.30
C LEU A 768 -16.37 22.78 1.21
N PRO A 769 -15.93 24.00 1.58
CA PRO A 769 -15.47 24.98 0.60
C PRO A 769 -14.42 24.36 -0.30
N ARG A 770 -14.55 24.58 -1.61
CA ARG A 770 -13.74 23.88 -2.62
C ARG A 770 -12.26 24.19 -2.45
N ASP A 771 -11.91 25.43 -2.16
CA ASP A 771 -10.54 25.87 -1.86
C ASP A 771 -9.92 25.18 -0.64
N GLN A 772 -10.73 24.75 0.33
CA GLN A 772 -10.27 24.05 1.54
C GLN A 772 -10.17 22.52 1.34
N CYS A 773 -10.84 21.95 0.34
CA CYS A 773 -10.94 20.50 0.17
C CYS A 773 -9.59 19.80 0.00
N ARG A 774 -8.60 20.45 -0.60
CA ARG A 774 -7.24 19.89 -0.72
C ARG A 774 -6.59 19.70 0.64
N GLU A 775 -6.58 20.76 1.46
CA GLU A 775 -5.94 20.74 2.78
C GLU A 775 -6.60 19.69 3.68
N VAL A 776 -7.93 19.64 3.67
CA VAL A 776 -8.70 18.62 4.39
C VAL A 776 -8.36 17.21 3.89
N ALA A 777 -8.34 16.99 2.57
CA ALA A 777 -8.01 15.69 2.01
C ALA A 777 -6.60 15.22 2.42
N GLU A 778 -5.62 16.13 2.41
CA GLU A 778 -4.24 15.86 2.82
C GLU A 778 -4.15 15.45 4.32
N ARG A 779 -4.90 16.14 5.20
CA ARG A 779 -5.01 15.76 6.63
C ARG A 779 -5.68 14.39 6.82
N LEU A 780 -6.75 14.10 6.08
CA LEU A 780 -7.46 12.82 6.17
C LEU A 780 -6.58 11.63 5.77
N VAL A 781 -5.72 11.78 4.76
CA VAL A 781 -4.83 10.70 4.28
C VAL A 781 -3.45 10.67 4.95
N ASP A 782 -3.16 11.63 5.83
CA ASP A 782 -1.86 11.79 6.49
C ASP A 782 -0.69 11.97 5.50
N GLY A 783 -0.89 12.78 4.47
CA GLY A 783 0.10 12.94 3.40
C GLY A 783 -0.28 14.01 2.41
N THR A 784 0.65 14.33 1.52
CA THR A 784 0.45 15.34 0.48
C THR A 784 0.09 14.67 -0.84
N PHE A 785 -0.87 15.23 -1.57
CA PHE A 785 -1.22 14.73 -2.90
C PHE A 785 -0.18 15.21 -3.91
N VAL A 786 0.47 14.27 -4.59
CA VAL A 786 1.42 14.53 -5.68
C VAL A 786 0.81 14.03 -6.97
N CYS A 787 0.79 14.88 -8.00
CA CYS A 787 0.32 14.45 -9.30
C CYS A 787 1.42 13.61 -9.98
N PRO A 788 1.17 12.32 -10.28
CA PRO A 788 2.18 11.46 -10.89
C PRO A 788 2.44 11.80 -12.37
N LEU A 789 1.65 12.69 -12.97
CA LEU A 789 1.92 13.29 -14.29
C LEU A 789 2.86 14.52 -14.21
N GLY A 790 3.37 14.88 -13.03
CA GLY A 790 4.24 16.04 -12.82
C GLY A 790 3.52 17.39 -12.68
N GLY A 791 2.19 17.40 -12.60
CA GLY A 791 1.37 18.61 -12.46
C GLY A 791 1.13 19.08 -11.02
N LYS A 792 0.35 20.14 -10.87
CA LYS A 792 -0.19 20.62 -9.59
C LYS A 792 -1.71 20.44 -9.56
N TYR A 793 -2.26 20.09 -8.41
CA TYR A 793 -3.70 20.14 -8.20
C TYR A 793 -4.15 21.59 -8.09
N GLN A 794 -5.16 21.97 -8.87
CA GLN A 794 -5.71 23.32 -8.92
C GLN A 794 -7.24 23.27 -9.11
N LEU A 795 -7.91 24.34 -8.68
CA LEU A 795 -9.31 24.56 -9.00
C LEU A 795 -9.45 25.01 -10.45
N TYR A 796 -10.39 24.39 -11.16
CA TYR A 796 -10.74 24.68 -12.53
C TYR A 796 -12.22 25.05 -12.59
N ALA A 797 -12.49 26.28 -13.02
CA ALA A 797 -13.84 26.78 -13.25
C ALA A 797 -14.18 26.64 -14.74
N PRO A 798 -15.04 25.68 -15.14
CA PRO A 798 -15.55 25.64 -16.51
C PRO A 798 -16.51 26.81 -16.78
N GLU A 799 -16.60 27.28 -18.03
CA GLU A 799 -17.45 28.43 -18.41
C GLU A 799 -18.92 28.30 -17.97
N ARG A 800 -19.43 27.07 -17.89
CA ARG A 800 -20.83 26.77 -17.53
C ARG A 800 -20.95 25.59 -16.57
N GLY A 801 -20.18 25.52 -15.49
CA GLY A 801 -20.29 24.39 -14.57
C GLY A 801 -19.71 24.66 -13.21
N LEU A 802 -19.69 23.61 -12.41
CA LEU A 802 -19.15 23.68 -11.07
C LEU A 802 -17.64 23.72 -11.13
N GLU A 803 -17.04 24.61 -10.35
CA GLU A 803 -15.60 24.63 -10.13
C GLU A 803 -15.15 23.28 -9.55
N THR A 804 -14.10 22.66 -10.07
CA THR A 804 -13.63 21.36 -9.59
C THR A 804 -12.11 21.29 -9.48
N TRP A 805 -11.63 20.47 -8.56
CA TRP A 805 -10.22 20.13 -8.49
C TRP A 805 -9.84 19.26 -9.69
N ILE A 806 -8.76 19.63 -10.39
CA ILE A 806 -8.11 18.85 -11.45
C ILE A 806 -6.59 18.95 -11.31
N SER A 807 -5.85 18.12 -12.04
CA SER A 807 -4.41 18.31 -12.22
C SER A 807 -4.13 19.22 -13.42
N SER A 808 -3.18 20.14 -13.25
CA SER A 808 -2.67 21.03 -14.31
C SER A 808 -1.95 20.30 -15.44
N ALA A 809 -1.50 19.05 -15.21
CA ALA A 809 -0.82 18.23 -16.21
C ALA A 809 -1.77 17.39 -17.08
N LEU A 810 -3.09 17.48 -16.85
CA LEU A 810 -4.07 16.81 -17.70
C LEU A 810 -4.37 17.69 -18.94
N PRO A 811 -4.09 17.21 -20.16
CA PRO A 811 -4.52 17.86 -21.40
C PRO A 811 -6.04 18.01 -21.42
N GLU A 812 -6.55 19.04 -22.10
CA GLU A 812 -7.98 19.39 -22.08
C GLU A 812 -8.87 18.22 -22.46
N GLN A 813 -8.49 17.53 -23.54
CA GLN A 813 -9.15 16.34 -24.06
C GLN A 813 -9.17 15.16 -23.08
N ASN A 814 -8.24 15.11 -22.13
CA ASN A 814 -8.10 14.03 -21.15
C ASN A 814 -8.52 14.41 -19.72
N ARG A 815 -8.92 15.65 -19.46
CA ARG A 815 -9.27 16.14 -18.10
C ARG A 815 -10.33 15.28 -17.42
N PHE A 816 -11.34 14.84 -18.17
CA PHE A 816 -12.51 14.17 -17.60
C PHE A 816 -12.65 12.71 -17.99
N MET A 817 -12.38 12.39 -19.25
CA MET A 817 -12.33 11.03 -19.77
C MET A 817 -11.02 10.86 -20.52
N LEU A 818 -10.40 9.68 -20.40
CA LEU A 818 -9.27 9.34 -21.26
C LEU A 818 -9.81 9.21 -22.69
N ASN A 819 -9.34 10.09 -23.58
CA ASN A 819 -9.70 10.12 -25.00
C ASN A 819 -8.50 9.76 -25.90
N GLU A 820 -7.27 10.06 -25.47
CA GLU A 820 -6.05 9.70 -26.19
C GLU A 820 -4.85 9.58 -25.24
N VAL A 821 -3.76 8.98 -25.70
CA VAL A 821 -2.47 9.00 -24.99
C VAL A 821 -1.65 10.16 -25.57
N PRO A 822 -1.23 11.16 -24.77
CA PRO A 822 -0.44 12.28 -25.26
C PRO A 822 0.88 11.80 -25.88
N GLU A 823 1.25 12.36 -27.04
CA GLU A 823 2.45 11.95 -27.79
C GLU A 823 3.76 12.23 -27.02
N ASP A 824 3.75 13.29 -26.22
CA ASP A 824 4.86 13.77 -25.39
C ASP A 824 4.99 13.03 -24.06
N TYR A 825 3.98 12.24 -23.67
CA TYR A 825 4.07 11.45 -22.45
C TYR A 825 5.12 10.34 -22.57
N ARG A 826 5.98 10.25 -21.55
CA ARG A 826 6.94 9.17 -21.37
C ARG A 826 6.84 8.65 -19.94
N LEU A 827 6.57 7.36 -19.79
CA LEU A 827 6.55 6.68 -18.50
C LEU A 827 7.93 6.81 -17.83
N PRO A 828 8.04 7.39 -16.62
CA PRO A 828 9.34 7.67 -16.00
C PRO A 828 10.26 6.46 -15.89
N MET A 829 9.70 5.26 -15.68
CA MET A 829 10.45 4.00 -15.63
C MET A 829 11.33 3.77 -16.87
N LEU A 830 10.82 4.08 -18.06
CA LEU A 830 11.50 3.83 -19.32
C LEU A 830 12.75 4.72 -19.50
N ASN A 831 12.85 5.82 -18.75
CA ASN A 831 14.00 6.72 -18.84
C ASN A 831 15.25 6.10 -18.20
N TRP A 832 15.07 5.27 -17.17
CA TRP A 832 16.19 4.75 -16.37
C TRP A 832 16.34 3.24 -16.36
N PHE A 833 15.28 2.47 -16.60
CA PHE A 833 15.33 1.00 -16.58
C PHE A 833 16.06 0.46 -17.81
N ARG A 834 16.98 -0.49 -17.62
CA ARG A 834 17.80 -1.10 -18.70
C ARG A 834 17.79 -2.63 -18.70
N GLY A 835 16.96 -3.24 -17.85
CA GLY A 835 16.76 -4.68 -17.81
C GLY A 835 16.63 -5.22 -16.39
N LEU A 836 16.08 -6.42 -16.28
CA LEU A 836 15.91 -7.16 -15.04
C LEU A 836 16.12 -8.65 -15.29
N THR A 837 16.87 -9.29 -14.41
CA THR A 837 16.96 -10.75 -14.33
C THR A 837 16.62 -11.18 -12.91
N GLY A 838 16.08 -12.38 -12.75
CA GLY A 838 15.74 -12.88 -11.44
C GLY A 838 15.52 -14.38 -11.41
N ASN A 839 15.80 -14.98 -10.26
CA ASN A 839 15.47 -16.36 -9.99
C ASN A 839 14.92 -16.55 -8.57
N LEU A 840 14.09 -17.57 -8.41
CA LEU A 840 13.54 -17.99 -7.13
C LEU A 840 13.77 -19.49 -6.93
N ARG A 841 14.14 -19.85 -5.70
CA ARG A 841 14.28 -21.22 -5.22
C ARG A 841 13.56 -21.35 -3.88
N LEU A 842 12.59 -22.24 -3.83
CA LEU A 842 11.83 -22.64 -2.66
C LEU A 842 12.12 -24.13 -2.41
N ASP A 843 12.87 -24.41 -1.36
CA ASP A 843 13.07 -25.78 -0.86
C ASP A 843 12.27 -26.00 0.44
N GLU A 844 12.41 -27.18 1.06
CA GLU A 844 11.68 -27.51 2.30
C GLU A 844 12.06 -26.63 3.49
N GLN A 845 13.24 -26.02 3.45
CA GLN A 845 13.85 -25.33 4.58
C GLN A 845 13.99 -23.82 4.36
N ALA A 846 13.85 -23.31 3.14
CA ALA A 846 14.01 -21.90 2.84
C ALA A 846 13.40 -21.45 1.51
N LEU A 847 13.12 -20.14 1.44
CA LEU A 847 12.91 -19.40 0.20
C LEU A 847 14.15 -18.52 -0.07
N ARG A 848 14.69 -18.61 -1.28
CA ARG A 848 15.76 -17.79 -1.83
C ARG A 848 15.25 -17.06 -3.06
N VAL A 849 15.45 -15.76 -3.10
CA VAL A 849 15.17 -14.93 -4.28
C VAL A 849 16.41 -14.11 -4.60
N HIS A 850 16.77 -14.04 -5.86
CA HIS A 850 17.82 -13.16 -6.36
C HIS A 850 17.26 -12.37 -7.53
N LEU A 851 17.46 -11.05 -7.52
CA LEU A 851 17.01 -10.13 -8.55
C LEU A 851 18.17 -9.21 -8.90
N GLU A 852 18.43 -8.99 -10.19
CA GLU A 852 19.35 -7.96 -10.67
C GLU A 852 18.57 -6.97 -11.53
N ILE A 853 18.78 -5.68 -11.27
CA ILE A 853 18.14 -4.59 -12.00
C ILE A 853 19.25 -3.73 -12.60
N LYS A 854 19.24 -3.60 -13.92
CA LYS A 854 20.13 -2.70 -14.66
C LYS A 854 19.44 -1.35 -14.81
N MET A 855 20.16 -0.29 -14.47
CA MET A 855 19.63 1.07 -14.53
C MET A 855 20.66 2.10 -14.97
N THR A 856 20.21 3.20 -15.55
CA THR A 856 21.10 4.31 -15.91
C THR A 856 21.72 4.95 -14.68
N GLU A 857 22.94 5.48 -14.80
CA GLU A 857 23.58 6.30 -13.75
C GLU A 857 22.68 7.43 -13.25
N ALA A 858 21.95 8.10 -14.14
CA ALA A 858 21.01 9.17 -13.80
C ALA A 858 19.85 8.73 -12.87
N ALA A 859 19.62 7.43 -12.69
CA ALA A 859 18.65 6.88 -11.75
C ALA A 859 19.16 6.91 -10.30
N LEU A 860 20.48 6.97 -10.12
CA LEU A 860 21.14 6.78 -8.83
C LEU A 860 21.68 8.12 -8.28
N PRO A 861 21.86 8.22 -6.95
CA PRO A 861 22.20 9.48 -6.29
C PRO A 861 23.59 10.01 -6.59
#